data_AF-A0A117S3Z0-F1
#
_entry.id   AF-A0A117S3Z0-F1
#
_cell.length_a   1.000
_cell.length_b   1.000
_cell.length_c   1.000
_cell.angle_alpha   90.00
_cell.angle_beta   90.00
_cell.angle_gamma   90.00
#
_symmetry.space_group_name_H-M   'P 1'
#
loop_
_entity.id
_entity.type
_entity.pdbx_description
1 polymer ?
#
loop_
_entity_poly.entity_id
_entity_poly.type
_entity_poly.pdbx_seq_one_letter_code
_entity_poly.pdbx_strand_id
1 'polypeptide(L)'
;MPKVTVDGVEIEVPNGATVLQACELAGKEIPRFCYHERLSIAGNCRMCLVEVKPGPPKPQASCALPTQEGQEIRTDTPMVKTAREGVMEFLLINHPLDCPICDQGGECDLQDQAVAYGRGGSRYHENKRAVTEKYMGPLIKTIMTRCIHCTRCVRFSEEIAGVDEIGALGRGEDMQITTYLEQAAKHELSANVIDLCPVGALTSRPYAFEARPWELKKTLSIDVSDAVGANIRLDSRGREVMRALPRINDDVNEEWLSDKGRYMVDGLGKRRLDKVFMRKRGGLAEATWDEAFKAIAKQLKGKDKSSIAAVAGDMVDCETMFAAKALLRACGSSLIEGRQTGMDYDVSNLAAVNFNSTLAGIETADAILIVGSHVRWEAPLVNTRLRKAAKRGARIYIIGPAWEPTYHATFLGSDLSLLSNLPGDLVEHFNEAQRPAIIMGGAAIARGALHAGLAAADKLGVVKGDWNGFNVLHFSAARMGGLMLGFAQKGGMADIARAKPKVLLSLGADEMNFEPFADSLKVYIGHHGDKGAHAADIVLPAASYAEKDGTYVNTEGRVQYAEKAVFAPGDAREDWTILRALADALGVSVGFDSFAELQAAMIKEVPALGEEGLADYGALPAAPAGAKAEGVIEAYPIKDFYLTNPIARASAVMQQCSAELLHGDELKEAAE
;
A
#
# COMPACT_ATOMS: atom_id res chain seq x y z
N MET A 1 22.76 28.49 -1.38
CA MET A 1 21.31 28.67 -1.40
C MET A 1 21.05 30.05 -1.95
N PRO A 2 20.40 30.20 -3.11
CA PRO A 2 20.14 31.52 -3.66
C PRO A 2 19.11 32.27 -2.82
N LYS A 3 19.30 33.59 -2.66
CA LYS A 3 18.29 34.50 -2.13
C LYS A 3 17.45 35.08 -3.26
N VAL A 4 16.14 34.99 -3.13
CA VAL A 4 15.18 35.50 -4.10
C VAL A 4 14.10 36.31 -3.39
N THR A 5 13.50 37.27 -4.09
CA THR A 5 12.39 38.08 -3.57
C THR A 5 11.10 37.69 -4.28
N VAL A 6 10.12 37.13 -3.59
CA VAL A 6 8.81 36.77 -4.14
C VAL A 6 7.75 37.75 -3.65
N ASP A 7 7.15 38.54 -4.55
CA ASP A 7 6.15 39.57 -4.22
C ASP A 7 6.58 40.50 -3.06
N GLY A 8 7.87 40.84 -3.00
CA GLY A 8 8.46 41.68 -1.96
C GLY A 8 8.92 40.94 -0.69
N VAL A 9 8.76 39.61 -0.63
CA VAL A 9 9.25 38.77 0.47
C VAL A 9 10.60 38.15 0.08
N GLU A 10 11.67 38.54 0.76
CA GLU A 10 12.99 37.91 0.59
C GLU A 10 13.01 36.54 1.29
N ILE A 11 13.40 35.50 0.55
CA ILE A 11 13.54 34.13 1.04
C ILE A 11 14.84 33.52 0.54
N GLU A 12 15.35 32.55 1.28
CA GLU A 12 16.48 31.72 0.88
C GLU A 12 15.97 30.33 0.48
N VAL A 13 16.37 29.85 -0.70
CA VAL A 13 15.85 28.58 -1.25
C VAL A 13 16.96 27.56 -1.47
N PRO A 14 16.66 26.25 -1.43
CA PRO A 14 17.64 25.21 -1.74
C PRO A 14 18.25 25.40 -3.14
N ASN A 15 19.54 25.07 -3.29
CA ASN A 15 20.19 25.10 -4.61
C ASN A 15 19.45 24.16 -5.58
N GLY A 16 19.15 24.65 -6.78
CA GLY A 16 18.42 23.89 -7.80
C GLY A 16 16.90 23.96 -7.67
N ALA A 17 16.35 24.63 -6.65
CA ALA A 17 14.92 24.88 -6.55
C ALA A 17 14.41 25.68 -7.76
N THR A 18 13.22 25.33 -8.23
CA THR A 18 12.52 26.06 -9.29
C THR A 18 11.88 27.34 -8.73
N VAL A 19 11.56 28.30 -9.60
CA VAL A 19 10.84 29.51 -9.22
C VAL A 19 9.46 29.18 -8.64
N LEU A 20 8.82 28.09 -9.07
CA LEU A 20 7.55 27.63 -8.51
C LEU A 20 7.72 27.22 -7.05
N GLN A 21 8.73 26.39 -6.74
CA GLN A 21 9.02 25.97 -5.36
C GLN A 21 9.44 27.14 -4.47
N ALA A 22 10.17 28.13 -5.02
CA ALA A 22 10.44 29.37 -4.29
C ALA A 22 9.15 30.15 -3.96
N CYS A 23 8.20 30.21 -4.88
CA CYS A 23 6.90 30.83 -4.60
C CYS A 23 6.16 30.09 -3.47
N GLU A 24 6.15 28.76 -3.50
CA GLU A 24 5.53 27.94 -2.45
C GLU A 24 6.19 28.15 -1.08
N LEU A 25 7.53 28.21 -1.02
CA LEU A 25 8.28 28.54 0.20
C LEU A 25 7.96 29.96 0.71
N ALA A 26 7.62 30.90 -0.17
CA ALA A 26 7.14 32.24 0.19
C ALA A 26 5.64 32.29 0.53
N GLY A 27 4.93 31.15 0.54
CA GLY A 27 3.49 31.07 0.79
C GLY A 27 2.63 31.57 -0.38
N LYS A 28 3.18 31.60 -1.60
CA LYS A 28 2.49 32.01 -2.82
C LYS A 28 2.11 30.80 -3.66
N GLU A 29 0.82 30.57 -3.82
CA GLU A 29 0.29 29.52 -4.66
C GLU A 29 0.38 29.89 -6.15
N ILE A 30 0.95 29.01 -6.96
CA ILE A 30 1.06 29.18 -8.41
C ILE A 30 0.20 28.12 -9.10
N PRO A 31 -0.75 28.51 -9.99
CA PRO A 31 -1.61 27.55 -10.66
C PRO A 31 -0.81 26.64 -11.60
N ARG A 32 -1.09 25.33 -11.53
CA ARG A 32 -0.33 24.27 -12.19
C ARG A 32 -1.24 23.15 -12.68
N PHE A 33 -0.94 22.62 -13.87
CA PHE A 33 -1.62 21.45 -14.44
C PHE A 33 -0.68 20.33 -14.87
N CYS A 34 0.49 20.65 -15.42
CA CYS A 34 1.46 19.62 -15.83
C CYS A 34 2.56 19.42 -14.78
N TYR A 35 2.84 20.40 -13.93
CA TYR A 35 3.82 20.23 -12.85
C TYR A 35 3.25 19.30 -11.78
N HIS A 36 4.07 18.38 -11.31
CA HIS A 36 3.80 17.49 -10.20
C HIS A 36 5.15 17.24 -9.51
N GLU A 37 5.22 17.32 -8.19
CA GLU A 37 6.49 17.35 -7.45
C GLU A 37 7.31 16.07 -7.62
N ARG A 38 6.63 14.94 -7.81
CA ARG A 38 7.24 13.61 -7.99
C ARG A 38 7.47 13.18 -9.43
N LEU A 39 7.09 13.99 -10.42
CA LEU A 39 7.34 13.71 -11.83
C LEU A 39 8.42 14.66 -12.37
N SER A 40 9.03 14.32 -13.50
CA SER A 40 9.92 15.24 -14.21
C SER A 40 9.23 16.57 -14.53
N ILE A 41 9.96 17.57 -14.98
CA ILE A 41 9.38 18.86 -15.36
C ILE A 41 9.07 18.86 -16.87
N ALA A 42 7.83 19.15 -17.25
CA ALA A 42 7.41 19.22 -18.65
C ALA A 42 7.27 20.66 -19.19
N GLY A 43 6.42 21.48 -18.56
CA GLY A 43 6.12 22.84 -19.05
C GLY A 43 5.06 22.92 -20.17
N ASN A 44 4.26 21.88 -20.37
CA ASN A 44 3.25 21.78 -21.44
C ASN A 44 2.10 22.77 -21.26
N CYS A 45 1.59 22.96 -20.04
CA CYS A 45 0.36 23.71 -19.81
C CYS A 45 0.52 25.24 -19.78
N ARG A 46 1.72 25.75 -19.47
CA ARG A 46 2.01 27.18 -19.27
C ARG A 46 1.11 27.91 -18.25
N MET A 47 0.39 27.21 -17.38
CA MET A 47 -0.46 27.88 -16.37
C MET A 47 0.37 28.59 -15.27
N CYS A 48 1.58 28.11 -15.02
CA CYS A 48 2.45 28.57 -13.95
C CYS A 48 3.28 29.83 -14.29
N LEU A 49 2.87 30.59 -15.30
CA LEU A 49 3.61 31.77 -15.76
C LEU A 49 3.70 32.83 -14.64
N VAL A 50 4.90 33.40 -14.48
CA VAL A 50 5.23 34.48 -13.53
C VAL A 50 6.14 35.52 -14.20
N GLU A 51 6.23 36.71 -13.63
CA GLU A 51 7.19 37.73 -14.05
C GLU A 51 8.45 37.61 -13.19
N VAL A 52 9.64 37.65 -13.81
CA VAL A 52 10.92 37.52 -13.11
C VAL A 52 11.89 38.60 -13.60
N LYS A 53 12.62 39.22 -12.66
CA LYS A 53 13.71 40.17 -12.92
C LYS A 53 15.00 39.68 -12.26
N PRO A 54 16.17 39.73 -12.92
CA PRO A 54 16.34 40.01 -14.35
C PRO A 54 15.71 38.89 -15.20
N GLY A 55 15.07 39.26 -16.31
CA GLY A 55 14.37 38.33 -17.18
C GLY A 55 13.94 38.97 -18.49
N PRO A 56 13.60 38.18 -19.51
CA PRO A 56 13.09 38.71 -20.77
C PRO A 56 11.75 39.43 -20.55
N PRO A 57 11.33 40.33 -21.46
CA PRO A 57 10.06 41.06 -21.36
C PRO A 57 8.84 40.18 -21.70
N LYS A 58 8.80 38.96 -21.14
CA LYS A 58 7.72 37.98 -21.28
C LYS A 58 7.63 37.09 -20.04
N PRO A 59 6.43 36.65 -19.62
CA PRO A 59 6.27 35.73 -18.50
C PRO A 59 7.08 34.45 -18.69
N GLN A 60 7.64 33.95 -17.58
CA GLN A 60 8.46 32.73 -17.54
C GLN A 60 7.69 31.59 -16.87
N ALA A 61 7.90 30.35 -17.33
CA ALA A 61 7.30 29.18 -16.72
C ALA A 61 8.03 28.84 -15.42
N SER A 62 7.41 29.18 -14.29
CA SER A 62 8.02 29.03 -12.95
C SER A 62 8.43 27.59 -12.63
N CYS A 63 7.72 26.60 -13.17
CA CYS A 63 7.98 25.18 -12.89
C CYS A 63 9.29 24.65 -13.48
N ALA A 64 9.87 25.33 -14.48
CA ALA A 64 11.09 24.90 -15.16
C ALA A 64 12.24 25.90 -15.01
N LEU A 65 11.95 27.13 -14.57
CA LEU A 65 12.95 28.16 -14.37
C LEU A 65 13.68 27.91 -13.03
N PRO A 66 15.00 27.67 -13.03
CA PRO A 66 15.77 27.56 -11.80
C PRO A 66 15.89 28.92 -11.13
N THR A 67 15.91 28.91 -9.80
CA THR A 67 16.16 30.10 -9.00
C THR A 67 17.62 30.55 -9.11
N GLN A 68 17.84 31.86 -9.14
CA GLN A 68 19.16 32.49 -9.17
C GLN A 68 19.23 33.60 -8.13
N GLU A 69 20.42 33.85 -7.60
CA GLU A 69 20.67 34.90 -6.62
C GLU A 69 20.16 36.26 -7.10
N GLY A 70 19.42 36.95 -6.24
CA GLY A 70 18.88 38.28 -6.52
C GLY A 70 17.69 38.32 -7.48
N GLN A 71 17.10 37.18 -7.85
CA GLN A 71 15.87 37.19 -8.64
C GLN A 71 14.70 37.81 -7.87
N GLU A 72 14.02 38.75 -8.51
CA GLU A 72 12.73 39.29 -8.07
C GLU A 72 11.62 38.62 -8.89
N ILE A 73 10.76 37.87 -8.22
CA ILE A 73 9.63 37.13 -8.78
C ILE A 73 8.35 37.85 -8.40
N ARG A 74 7.53 38.17 -9.40
CA ARG A 74 6.22 38.78 -9.23
C ARG A 74 5.14 37.85 -9.76
N THR A 75 4.19 37.49 -8.89
CA THR A 75 3.09 36.56 -9.18
C THR A 75 1.77 37.28 -9.44
N ASP A 76 1.72 38.59 -9.16
CA ASP A 76 0.51 39.41 -9.04
C ASP A 76 0.38 40.52 -10.10
N THR A 77 1.33 40.61 -11.05
CA THR A 77 1.34 41.72 -12.01
C THR A 77 0.22 41.59 -13.05
N PRO A 78 -0.21 42.71 -13.68
CA PRO A 78 -1.17 42.67 -14.78
C PRO A 78 -0.75 41.76 -15.93
N MET A 79 0.56 41.64 -16.18
CA MET A 79 1.11 40.76 -17.21
C MET A 79 0.89 39.28 -16.84
N VAL A 80 1.15 38.90 -15.58
CA VAL A 80 0.93 37.54 -15.08
C VAL A 80 -0.55 37.18 -15.11
N LYS A 81 -1.42 38.07 -14.64
CA LYS A 81 -2.86 37.87 -14.69
C LYS A 81 -3.36 37.65 -16.12
N THR A 82 -2.94 38.51 -17.05
CA THR A 82 -3.32 38.40 -18.47
C THR A 82 -2.84 37.08 -19.08
N ALA A 83 -1.62 36.64 -18.74
CA ALA A 83 -1.07 35.37 -19.22
C ALA A 83 -1.86 34.16 -18.70
N ARG A 84 -2.20 34.13 -17.40
CA ARG A 84 -2.98 33.04 -16.79
C ARG A 84 -4.40 32.98 -17.36
N GLU A 85 -5.07 34.13 -17.50
CA GLU A 85 -6.39 34.19 -18.15
C GLU A 85 -6.34 33.68 -19.59
N GLY A 86 -5.31 34.06 -20.36
CA GLY A 86 -5.14 33.59 -21.74
C GLY A 86 -4.88 32.09 -21.85
N VAL A 87 -4.03 31.54 -20.98
CA VAL A 87 -3.77 30.10 -20.91
C VAL A 87 -5.03 29.34 -20.52
N MET A 88 -5.76 29.81 -19.50
CA MET A 88 -7.02 29.20 -19.08
C MET A 88 -8.05 29.21 -20.22
N GLU A 89 -8.13 30.29 -20.99
CA GLU A 89 -8.97 30.35 -22.18
C GLU A 89 -8.58 29.28 -23.20
N PHE A 90 -7.28 29.12 -23.52
CA PHE A 90 -6.83 28.06 -24.44
C PHE A 90 -7.15 26.64 -23.94
N LEU A 91 -7.03 26.39 -22.65
CA LEU A 91 -7.37 25.10 -22.06
C LEU A 91 -8.87 24.80 -22.18
N LEU A 92 -9.73 25.82 -22.03
CA LEU A 92 -11.18 25.68 -22.08
C LEU A 92 -11.78 25.74 -23.49
N ILE A 93 -11.04 26.23 -24.50
CA ILE A 93 -11.51 26.32 -25.90
C ILE A 93 -12.02 24.98 -26.39
N ASN A 94 -11.23 23.92 -26.23
CA ASN A 94 -11.55 22.57 -26.71
C ASN A 94 -12.04 21.62 -25.60
N HIS A 95 -12.12 22.09 -24.34
CA HIS A 95 -12.65 21.29 -23.24
C HIS A 95 -14.19 21.21 -23.33
N PRO A 96 -14.80 20.03 -23.12
CA PRO A 96 -16.24 19.84 -23.24
C PRO A 96 -16.97 20.42 -22.02
N LEU A 97 -18.26 20.72 -22.17
CA LEU A 97 -19.12 21.25 -21.10
C LEU A 97 -19.69 20.13 -20.22
N ASP A 98 -18.80 19.22 -19.81
CA ASP A 98 -19.16 17.97 -19.14
C ASP A 98 -19.22 18.09 -17.62
N CYS A 99 -18.95 19.26 -17.02
CA CYS A 99 -18.87 19.41 -15.57
C CYS A 99 -20.03 18.74 -14.78
N PRO A 100 -21.30 18.78 -15.23
CA PRO A 100 -22.40 18.10 -14.53
C PRO A 100 -22.33 16.57 -14.51
N ILE A 101 -21.78 15.96 -15.57
CA ILE A 101 -21.65 14.49 -15.70
C ILE A 101 -20.26 14.01 -15.28
N CYS A 102 -19.23 14.85 -15.39
CA CYS A 102 -17.83 14.53 -15.09
C CYS A 102 -17.65 14.09 -13.64
N ASP A 103 -17.06 12.92 -13.41
CA ASP A 103 -16.86 12.33 -12.07
C ASP A 103 -16.04 13.23 -11.13
N GLN A 104 -14.98 13.85 -11.65
CA GLN A 104 -14.13 14.81 -10.94
C GLN A 104 -14.79 16.17 -10.65
N GLY A 105 -16.04 16.40 -11.06
CA GLY A 105 -16.75 17.64 -10.73
C GLY A 105 -16.76 17.88 -9.21
N GLY A 106 -16.26 19.04 -8.77
CA GLY A 106 -16.10 19.39 -7.35
C GLY A 106 -14.75 19.05 -6.72
N GLU A 107 -13.86 18.35 -7.44
CA GLU A 107 -12.46 18.12 -7.05
C GLU A 107 -11.50 18.25 -8.24
N CYS A 108 -11.89 19.06 -9.24
CA CYS A 108 -11.17 19.21 -10.50
C CYS A 108 -10.30 20.47 -10.49
N ASP A 109 -8.98 20.31 -10.60
CA ASP A 109 -8.01 21.42 -10.68
C ASP A 109 -8.42 22.44 -11.77
N LEU A 110 -8.91 21.96 -12.93
CA LEU A 110 -9.29 22.85 -14.03
C LEU A 110 -10.50 23.69 -13.68
N GLN A 111 -11.47 23.12 -12.96
CA GLN A 111 -12.64 23.86 -12.49
C GLN A 111 -12.24 24.94 -11.49
N ASP A 112 -11.47 24.56 -10.47
CA ASP A 112 -11.09 25.46 -9.38
C ASP A 112 -10.17 26.59 -9.88
N GLN A 113 -9.18 26.25 -10.70
CA GLN A 113 -8.28 27.25 -11.28
C GLN A 113 -8.97 28.12 -12.34
N ALA A 114 -10.00 27.63 -13.05
CA ALA A 114 -10.78 28.45 -13.95
C ALA A 114 -11.59 29.52 -13.20
N VAL A 115 -12.17 29.16 -12.05
CA VAL A 115 -12.86 30.12 -11.17
C VAL A 115 -11.89 31.14 -10.58
N ALA A 116 -10.71 30.69 -10.14
CA ALA A 116 -9.75 31.55 -9.46
C ALA A 116 -8.92 32.45 -10.40
N TYR A 117 -8.52 31.93 -11.56
CA TYR A 117 -7.54 32.58 -12.48
C TYR A 117 -8.06 32.78 -13.90
N GLY A 118 -9.25 32.27 -14.23
CA GLY A 118 -9.87 32.40 -15.55
C GLY A 118 -10.72 33.65 -15.70
N ARG A 119 -11.32 33.79 -16.89
CA ARG A 119 -12.29 34.86 -17.20
C ARG A 119 -13.71 34.39 -16.90
N GLY A 120 -14.60 35.33 -16.58
CA GLY A 120 -16.01 35.04 -16.33
C GLY A 120 -16.87 34.67 -17.55
N GLY A 121 -16.29 34.57 -18.75
CA GLY A 121 -17.02 34.23 -19.98
C GLY A 121 -16.10 33.77 -21.11
N SER A 122 -16.67 33.05 -22.09
CA SER A 122 -15.98 32.55 -23.28
C SER A 122 -16.16 33.51 -24.46
N ARG A 123 -15.11 33.66 -25.27
CA ARG A 123 -15.16 34.33 -26.59
C ARG A 123 -15.15 33.33 -27.75
N TYR A 124 -15.04 32.04 -27.45
CA TYR A 124 -14.97 30.96 -28.43
C TYR A 124 -16.37 30.46 -28.78
N HIS A 125 -16.74 30.56 -30.06
CA HIS A 125 -18.05 30.21 -30.60
C HIS A 125 -18.00 29.13 -31.69
N GLU A 126 -16.81 28.60 -31.97
CA GLU A 126 -16.60 27.56 -32.99
C GLU A 126 -16.83 26.16 -32.42
N ASN A 127 -16.79 25.16 -33.29
CA ASN A 127 -16.93 23.76 -32.89
C ASN A 127 -15.70 23.28 -32.12
N LYS A 128 -15.95 22.66 -30.95
CA LYS A 128 -14.92 22.03 -30.13
C LYS A 128 -14.49 20.70 -30.75
N ARG A 129 -13.22 20.33 -30.55
CA ARG A 129 -12.74 18.98 -30.90
C ARG A 129 -13.46 17.92 -30.06
N ALA A 130 -13.58 16.71 -30.63
CA ALA A 130 -14.04 15.53 -29.92
C ALA A 130 -13.01 14.41 -30.12
N VAL A 131 -12.79 13.60 -29.09
CA VAL A 131 -11.87 12.47 -29.11
C VAL A 131 -12.65 11.22 -28.72
N THR A 132 -12.46 10.13 -29.46
CA THR A 132 -13.07 8.84 -29.14
C THR A 132 -12.57 8.33 -27.80
N GLU A 133 -13.45 7.69 -27.05
CA GLU A 133 -13.07 7.01 -25.81
C GLU A 133 -12.15 5.83 -26.12
N LYS A 134 -11.24 5.56 -25.19
CA LYS A 134 -10.22 4.53 -25.34
C LYS A 134 -10.31 3.55 -24.19
N TYR A 135 -10.21 2.26 -24.51
CA TYR A 135 -10.15 1.27 -23.46
C TYR A 135 -8.75 1.24 -22.85
N MET A 136 -8.64 1.53 -21.55
CA MET A 136 -7.37 1.49 -20.79
C MET A 136 -7.40 0.43 -19.67
N GLY A 137 -8.31 -0.54 -19.79
CA GLY A 137 -8.48 -1.62 -18.81
C GLY A 137 -9.63 -1.40 -17.84
N PRO A 138 -9.78 -2.30 -16.86
CA PRO A 138 -10.96 -2.36 -16.00
C PRO A 138 -10.96 -1.28 -14.89
N LEU A 139 -9.83 -0.60 -14.68
CA LEU A 139 -9.65 0.37 -13.59
C LEU A 139 -9.80 1.83 -14.03
N ILE A 140 -9.42 2.15 -15.27
CA ILE A 140 -9.34 3.53 -15.77
C ILE A 140 -10.44 3.77 -16.79
N LYS A 141 -11.42 4.59 -16.44
CA LYS A 141 -12.43 5.10 -17.37
C LYS A 141 -11.89 6.34 -18.05
N THR A 142 -11.90 6.33 -19.38
CA THR A 142 -11.35 7.42 -20.19
C THR A 142 -12.47 8.23 -20.84
N ILE A 143 -12.35 9.56 -20.77
CA ILE A 143 -13.17 10.49 -21.54
C ILE A 143 -12.22 11.54 -22.13
N MET A 144 -11.54 11.14 -23.20
CA MET A 144 -10.35 11.82 -23.71
C MET A 144 -10.61 13.20 -24.30
N THR A 145 -11.86 13.52 -24.64
CA THR A 145 -12.29 14.88 -25.00
C THR A 145 -11.98 15.89 -23.88
N ARG A 146 -11.98 15.46 -22.61
CA ARG A 146 -11.63 16.30 -21.44
C ARG A 146 -10.13 16.50 -21.28
N CYS A 147 -9.29 15.73 -21.96
CA CYS A 147 -7.84 15.77 -21.77
C CYS A 147 -7.25 17.11 -22.23
N ILE A 148 -6.42 17.71 -21.38
CA ILE A 148 -5.70 18.96 -21.64
C ILE A 148 -4.23 18.77 -22.04
N HIS A 149 -3.84 17.54 -22.36
CA HIS A 149 -2.47 17.17 -22.77
C HIS A 149 -1.37 17.60 -21.79
N CYS A 150 -1.64 17.51 -20.48
CA CYS A 150 -0.65 17.84 -19.45
C CYS A 150 0.49 16.80 -19.35
N THR A 151 0.30 15.61 -19.93
CA THR A 151 1.22 14.46 -19.95
C THR A 151 1.68 13.96 -18.57
N ARG A 152 0.90 14.20 -17.51
CA ARG A 152 1.18 13.61 -16.17
C ARG A 152 1.10 12.09 -16.20
N CYS A 153 0.07 11.52 -16.81
CA CYS A 153 -0.12 10.06 -16.91
C CYS A 153 1.02 9.36 -17.69
N VAL A 154 1.44 9.90 -18.83
CA VAL A 154 2.57 9.38 -19.65
C VAL A 154 3.83 9.31 -18.80
N ARG A 155 4.19 10.43 -18.15
CA ARG A 155 5.39 10.50 -17.31
C ARG A 155 5.29 9.62 -16.07
N PHE A 156 4.12 9.46 -15.48
CA PHE A 156 3.96 8.52 -14.37
C PHE A 156 4.21 7.08 -14.80
N SER A 157 3.62 6.67 -15.93
CA SER A 157 3.79 5.34 -16.52
C SER A 157 5.28 5.06 -16.75
N GLU A 158 5.95 5.95 -17.49
CA GLU A 158 7.37 5.82 -17.82
C GLU A 158 8.26 5.95 -16.57
N GLU A 159 8.04 6.96 -15.73
CA GLU A 159 9.02 7.34 -14.72
C GLU A 159 8.87 6.58 -13.41
N ILE A 160 7.64 6.41 -12.92
CA ILE A 160 7.34 5.87 -11.59
C ILE A 160 6.96 4.40 -11.68
N ALA A 161 5.94 4.07 -12.49
CA ALA A 161 5.56 2.68 -12.70
C ALA A 161 6.65 1.91 -13.46
N GLY A 162 7.39 2.60 -14.35
CA GLY A 162 8.47 2.00 -15.13
C GLY A 162 7.98 1.08 -16.22
N VAL A 163 6.81 1.38 -16.78
CA VAL A 163 6.20 0.68 -17.90
C VAL A 163 5.79 1.69 -18.96
N ASP A 164 6.15 1.43 -20.21
CA ASP A 164 5.94 2.37 -21.33
C ASP A 164 4.60 2.11 -22.03
N GLU A 165 3.51 2.07 -21.26
CA GLU A 165 2.20 1.70 -21.77
C GLU A 165 1.36 2.89 -22.22
N ILE A 166 1.42 4.03 -21.50
CA ILE A 166 0.67 5.25 -21.84
C ILE A 166 1.57 6.22 -22.61
N GLY A 167 1.16 6.62 -23.80
CA GLY A 167 1.90 7.54 -24.67
C GLY A 167 1.04 8.64 -25.29
N ALA A 168 1.71 9.54 -26.02
CA ALA A 168 1.07 10.58 -26.82
C ALA A 168 1.30 10.31 -28.32
N LEU A 169 0.22 10.14 -29.07
CA LEU A 169 0.24 9.95 -30.52
C LEU A 169 -0.24 11.22 -31.24
N GLY A 170 0.22 11.43 -32.47
CA GLY A 170 -0.17 12.59 -33.28
C GLY A 170 0.57 13.88 -32.91
N ARG A 171 0.07 15.02 -33.40
CA ARG A 171 0.66 16.36 -33.19
C ARG A 171 -0.41 17.44 -33.25
N GLY A 172 -0.14 18.60 -32.64
CA GLY A 172 -1.07 19.73 -32.66
C GLY A 172 -2.36 19.43 -31.87
N GLU A 173 -3.50 19.86 -32.39
CA GLU A 173 -4.81 19.59 -31.76
C GLU A 173 -5.25 18.13 -31.87
N ASP A 174 -4.73 17.40 -32.86
CA ASP A 174 -4.97 15.97 -33.11
C ASP A 174 -4.09 15.05 -32.24
N MET A 175 -3.24 15.62 -31.37
CA MET A 175 -2.52 14.81 -30.39
C MET A 175 -3.52 14.11 -29.46
N GLN A 176 -3.28 12.82 -29.19
CA GLN A 176 -4.11 12.01 -28.29
C GLN A 176 -3.23 11.24 -27.32
N ILE A 177 -3.64 11.24 -26.04
CA ILE A 177 -3.08 10.35 -25.04
C ILE A 177 -3.78 9.00 -25.15
N THR A 178 -3.02 7.91 -25.20
CA THR A 178 -3.55 6.55 -25.40
C THR A 178 -2.60 5.51 -24.83
N THR A 179 -3.06 4.28 -24.67
CA THR A 179 -2.19 3.13 -24.45
C THR A 179 -1.63 2.59 -25.76
N TYR A 180 -0.51 1.87 -25.70
CA TYR A 180 0.05 1.15 -26.84
C TYR A 180 -0.99 0.13 -27.37
N LEU A 181 -1.34 0.25 -28.66
CA LEU A 181 -2.36 -0.56 -29.32
C LEU A 181 -3.77 -0.53 -28.66
N GLU A 182 -4.09 0.51 -27.88
CA GLU A 182 -5.37 0.63 -27.15
C GLU A 182 -5.67 -0.59 -26.26
N GLN A 183 -4.61 -1.18 -25.70
CA GLN A 183 -4.70 -2.28 -24.73
C GLN A 183 -4.84 -1.74 -23.30
N ALA A 184 -5.27 -2.60 -22.38
CA ALA A 184 -5.31 -2.29 -20.96
C ALA A 184 -3.91 -1.93 -20.43
N ALA A 185 -3.85 -1.00 -19.46
CA ALA A 185 -2.62 -0.75 -18.72
C ALA A 185 -2.37 -1.92 -17.74
N LYS A 186 -1.30 -2.69 -17.95
CA LYS A 186 -1.01 -3.96 -17.24
C LYS A 186 0.12 -3.78 -16.22
N HIS A 187 -0.16 -2.99 -15.19
CA HIS A 187 0.73 -2.88 -14.05
C HIS A 187 -0.01 -2.54 -12.77
N GLU A 188 0.61 -2.89 -11.65
CA GLU A 188 0.09 -2.86 -10.28
C GLU A 188 -0.13 -1.44 -9.69
N LEU A 189 0.14 -0.39 -10.47
CA LEU A 189 0.07 1.01 -10.08
C LEU A 189 -0.71 1.85 -11.11
N SER A 190 -1.43 1.21 -12.03
CA SER A 190 -2.05 1.87 -13.20
C SER A 190 -3.02 2.96 -12.80
N ALA A 191 -3.76 2.77 -11.71
CA ALA A 191 -4.82 3.65 -11.31
C ALA A 191 -4.36 4.97 -10.67
N ASN A 192 -3.08 5.11 -10.32
CA ASN A 192 -2.55 6.38 -9.80
C ASN A 192 -2.61 7.51 -10.85
N VAL A 193 -2.74 7.17 -12.14
CA VAL A 193 -2.96 8.18 -13.19
C VAL A 193 -4.29 8.93 -13.03
N ILE A 194 -5.25 8.36 -12.30
CA ILE A 194 -6.54 8.99 -11.99
C ILE A 194 -6.33 10.17 -11.03
N ASP A 195 -5.58 9.96 -9.96
CA ASP A 195 -5.26 11.01 -8.97
C ASP A 195 -4.38 12.10 -9.60
N LEU A 196 -3.49 11.69 -10.50
CA LEU A 196 -2.61 12.62 -11.22
C LEU A 196 -3.34 13.49 -12.25
N CYS A 197 -4.46 13.00 -12.78
CA CYS A 197 -5.16 13.70 -13.85
C CYS A 197 -5.85 14.95 -13.28
N PRO A 198 -5.42 16.17 -13.68
CA PRO A 198 -6.01 17.42 -13.15
C PRO A 198 -7.41 17.72 -13.72
N VAL A 199 -7.95 16.80 -14.53
CA VAL A 199 -9.21 16.89 -15.25
C VAL A 199 -9.84 15.50 -15.29
N GLY A 200 -11.16 15.42 -15.44
CA GLY A 200 -11.85 14.12 -15.45
C GLY A 200 -11.74 13.36 -16.76
N ALA A 201 -10.56 13.39 -17.40
CA ALA A 201 -10.24 12.62 -18.59
C ALA A 201 -9.85 11.18 -18.25
N LEU A 202 -9.18 10.96 -17.11
CA LEU A 202 -8.89 9.65 -16.54
C LEU A 202 -9.57 9.60 -15.18
N THR A 203 -10.56 8.72 -15.05
CA THR A 203 -11.40 8.58 -13.85
C THR A 203 -11.44 7.13 -13.42
N SER A 204 -11.89 6.88 -12.20
CA SER A 204 -12.03 5.52 -11.71
C SER A 204 -13.23 4.85 -12.37
N ARG A 205 -13.00 3.75 -13.10
CA ARG A 205 -14.07 3.01 -13.76
C ARG A 205 -15.03 2.35 -12.76
N PRO A 206 -14.56 1.69 -11.68
CA PRO A 206 -15.46 1.09 -10.69
C PRO A 206 -16.28 2.09 -9.87
N TYR A 207 -15.78 3.31 -9.68
CA TYR A 207 -16.44 4.36 -8.90
C TYR A 207 -17.28 5.31 -9.75
N ALA A 208 -17.17 5.23 -11.08
CA ALA A 208 -17.77 6.22 -11.99
C ALA A 208 -19.25 6.44 -11.72
N PHE A 209 -19.60 7.69 -11.38
CA PHE A 209 -20.98 8.15 -11.12
C PHE A 209 -21.64 7.60 -9.85
N GLU A 210 -20.91 6.91 -8.98
CA GLU A 210 -21.47 6.36 -7.74
C GLU A 210 -21.73 7.43 -6.68
N ALA A 211 -20.87 8.44 -6.58
CA ALA A 211 -21.00 9.55 -5.62
C ALA A 211 -20.27 10.83 -6.07
N ARG A 212 -20.54 11.94 -5.38
CA ARG A 212 -19.81 13.21 -5.56
C ARG A 212 -18.87 13.51 -4.39
N PRO A 213 -17.74 14.21 -4.63
CA PRO A 213 -16.74 14.46 -3.59
C PRO A 213 -17.27 15.16 -2.32
N TRP A 214 -18.29 16.00 -2.46
CA TRP A 214 -18.93 16.72 -1.35
C TRP A 214 -19.94 15.88 -0.54
N GLU A 215 -20.32 14.70 -1.02
CA GLU A 215 -21.19 13.76 -0.30
C GLU A 215 -20.40 12.83 0.64
N LEU A 216 -19.08 12.76 0.46
CA LEU A 216 -18.23 11.76 1.08
C LEU A 216 -17.68 12.22 2.43
N LYS A 217 -17.79 11.35 3.44
CA LYS A 217 -17.04 11.48 4.68
C LYS A 217 -15.63 10.96 4.44
N LYS A 218 -14.63 11.80 4.71
CA LYS A 218 -13.20 11.49 4.56
C LYS A 218 -12.66 10.99 5.90
N THR A 219 -12.11 9.78 5.94
CA THR A 219 -11.53 9.18 7.15
C THR A 219 -10.09 8.75 6.86
N LEU A 220 -9.16 9.05 7.77
CA LEU A 220 -7.75 8.68 7.61
C LEU A 220 -7.55 7.23 8.04
N SER A 221 -6.86 6.44 7.22
CA SER A 221 -6.68 5.01 7.50
C SER A 221 -5.35 4.51 6.91
N ILE A 222 -5.10 3.21 7.09
CA ILE A 222 -3.90 2.51 6.62
C ILE A 222 -4.34 1.35 5.71
N ASP A 223 -3.67 1.19 4.57
CA ASP A 223 -3.89 0.04 3.70
C ASP A 223 -3.34 -1.24 4.34
N VAL A 224 -4.14 -2.30 4.28
CA VAL A 224 -3.81 -3.63 4.82
C VAL A 224 -3.66 -4.68 3.72
N SER A 225 -3.61 -4.25 2.45
CA SER A 225 -3.55 -5.16 1.30
C SER A 225 -2.19 -5.86 1.14
N ASP A 226 -1.14 -5.27 1.69
CA ASP A 226 0.24 -5.76 1.76
C ASP A 226 0.94 -5.24 3.04
N ALA A 227 2.25 -5.51 3.22
CA ALA A 227 2.99 -5.10 4.42
C ALA A 227 3.62 -3.69 4.34
N VAL A 228 3.39 -2.93 3.27
CA VAL A 228 3.91 -1.55 3.15
C VAL A 228 3.16 -0.63 4.11
N GLY A 229 1.88 -0.90 4.34
CA GLY A 229 1.03 -0.08 5.20
C GLY A 229 0.85 1.33 4.62
N ALA A 230 0.51 1.42 3.33
CA ALA A 230 0.37 2.70 2.65
C ALA A 230 -0.66 3.59 3.37
N ASN A 231 -0.38 4.88 3.49
CA ASN A 231 -1.29 5.83 4.10
C ASN A 231 -2.41 6.14 3.12
N ILE A 232 -3.66 5.94 3.56
CA ILE A 232 -4.83 6.12 2.71
C ILE A 232 -5.88 7.00 3.37
N ARG A 233 -6.83 7.42 2.55
CA ARG A 233 -8.08 8.06 2.96
C ARG A 233 -9.22 7.21 2.44
N LEU A 234 -10.08 6.75 3.34
CA LEU A 234 -11.31 6.06 3.00
C LEU A 234 -12.42 7.11 2.88
N ASP A 235 -12.99 7.22 1.68
CA ASP A 235 -14.13 8.08 1.42
C ASP A 235 -15.41 7.24 1.47
N SER A 236 -16.29 7.52 2.45
CA SER A 236 -17.51 6.75 2.68
C SER A 236 -18.78 7.57 2.48
N ARG A 237 -19.85 6.89 2.06
CA ARG A 237 -21.21 7.45 1.99
C ARG A 237 -22.16 6.54 2.75
N GLY A 238 -22.67 7.03 3.88
CA GLY A 238 -23.50 6.23 4.77
C GLY A 238 -22.71 5.07 5.38
N ARG A 239 -23.06 3.83 5.01
CA ARG A 239 -22.44 2.61 5.55
C ARG A 239 -21.40 1.97 4.63
N GLU A 240 -21.20 2.53 3.44
CA GLU A 240 -20.35 1.94 2.41
C GLU A 240 -19.10 2.79 2.20
N VAL A 241 -17.97 2.12 2.03
CA VAL A 241 -16.72 2.74 1.59
C VAL A 241 -16.76 2.80 0.07
N MET A 242 -16.79 4.00 -0.48
CA MET A 242 -16.97 4.20 -1.91
C MET A 242 -15.64 4.13 -2.68
N ARG A 243 -14.55 4.65 -2.08
CA ARG A 243 -13.21 4.62 -2.67
C ARG A 243 -12.12 4.75 -1.61
N ALA A 244 -10.92 4.24 -1.91
CA ALA A 244 -9.70 4.51 -1.17
C ALA A 244 -8.76 5.37 -2.04
N LEU A 245 -8.26 6.48 -1.49
CA LEU A 245 -7.26 7.33 -2.13
C LEU A 245 -5.97 7.35 -1.32
N PRO A 246 -4.80 7.52 -1.95
CA PRO A 246 -3.55 7.69 -1.22
C PRO A 246 -3.56 8.99 -0.41
N ARG A 247 -2.82 8.98 0.70
CA ARG A 247 -2.44 10.16 1.48
C ARG A 247 -0.93 10.34 1.39
N ILE A 248 -0.50 11.60 1.41
CA ILE A 248 0.91 11.95 1.34
C ILE A 248 1.65 11.43 2.58
N ASN A 249 2.65 10.60 2.37
CA ASN A 249 3.64 10.20 3.36
C ASN A 249 4.97 9.88 2.66
N ASP A 250 5.91 10.81 2.71
CA ASP A 250 7.21 10.70 2.04
C ASP A 250 8.05 9.52 2.51
N ASP A 251 7.85 9.07 3.74
CA ASP A 251 8.60 7.96 4.30
C ASP A 251 8.07 6.59 3.81
N VAL A 252 6.78 6.50 3.50
CA VAL A 252 6.09 5.25 3.16
C VAL A 252 5.74 5.21 1.68
N ASN A 253 4.56 5.70 1.31
CA ASN A 253 3.96 5.51 0.00
C ASN A 253 4.09 6.71 -0.93
N GLU A 254 4.76 7.77 -0.50
CA GLU A 254 4.80 9.05 -1.20
C GLU A 254 3.38 9.60 -1.40
N GLU A 255 2.85 9.47 -2.61
CA GLU A 255 1.48 9.83 -3.01
C GLU A 255 0.80 8.68 -3.74
N TRP A 256 1.42 7.49 -3.75
CA TRP A 256 1.00 6.37 -4.58
C TRP A 256 0.25 5.34 -3.75
N LEU A 257 -0.60 4.56 -4.42
CA LEU A 257 -1.28 3.40 -3.87
C LEU A 257 -1.30 2.29 -4.91
N SER A 258 -1.09 1.06 -4.47
CA SER A 258 -1.24 -0.11 -5.35
C SER A 258 -2.67 -0.24 -5.85
N ASP A 259 -2.87 -0.79 -7.05
CA ASP A 259 -4.20 -0.96 -7.61
C ASP A 259 -5.08 -1.85 -6.72
N LYS A 260 -4.48 -2.85 -6.07
CA LYS A 260 -5.15 -3.67 -5.05
C LYS A 260 -5.60 -2.85 -3.84
N GLY A 261 -4.71 -2.06 -3.23
CA GLY A 261 -5.07 -1.22 -2.08
C GLY A 261 -6.15 -0.19 -2.41
N ARG A 262 -6.18 0.30 -3.65
CA ARG A 262 -7.20 1.23 -4.14
C ARG A 262 -8.57 0.59 -4.33
N TYR A 263 -8.60 -0.61 -4.91
CA TYR A 263 -9.82 -1.17 -5.46
C TYR A 263 -10.38 -2.39 -4.75
N MET A 264 -9.66 -3.03 -3.82
CA MET A 264 -10.27 -4.11 -3.02
C MET A 264 -11.44 -3.62 -2.16
N VAL A 265 -11.64 -2.30 -2.02
CA VAL A 265 -12.71 -1.69 -1.21
C VAL A 265 -14.12 -2.11 -1.61
N ASP A 266 -14.40 -2.43 -2.88
CA ASP A 266 -15.74 -2.95 -3.26
C ASP A 266 -16.01 -4.32 -2.63
N GLY A 267 -14.95 -5.09 -2.36
CA GLY A 267 -15.00 -6.34 -1.62
C GLY A 267 -15.53 -6.17 -0.19
N LEU A 268 -15.35 -5.00 0.44
CA LEU A 268 -15.81 -4.74 1.81
C LEU A 268 -17.35 -4.84 1.96
N GLY A 269 -18.10 -4.67 0.87
CA GLY A 269 -19.55 -4.84 0.83
C GLY A 269 -20.03 -6.22 0.36
N LYS A 270 -19.13 -7.15 0.02
CA LYS A 270 -19.47 -8.45 -0.58
C LYS A 270 -19.02 -9.61 0.30
N ARG A 271 -19.78 -10.71 0.32
CA ARG A 271 -19.48 -11.94 1.09
C ARG A 271 -19.13 -11.67 2.56
N ARG A 272 -19.72 -10.64 3.15
CA ARG A 272 -19.47 -10.24 4.54
C ARG A 272 -20.16 -11.19 5.50
N LEU A 273 -19.46 -11.50 6.59
CA LEU A 273 -20.02 -12.20 7.73
C LEU A 273 -20.74 -11.17 8.62
N ASP A 274 -22.05 -11.31 8.72
CA ASP A 274 -22.93 -10.39 9.44
C ASP A 274 -23.67 -11.06 10.61
N LYS A 275 -23.51 -12.37 10.77
CA LYS A 275 -24.14 -13.17 11.83
C LYS A 275 -23.21 -14.28 12.30
N VAL A 276 -23.55 -14.85 13.46
CA VAL A 276 -22.87 -16.04 13.98
C VAL A 276 -23.37 -17.28 13.22
N PHE A 277 -22.45 -18.14 12.80
CA PHE A 277 -22.77 -19.42 12.18
C PHE A 277 -22.11 -20.56 12.95
N MET A 278 -22.81 -21.70 13.05
CA MET A 278 -22.28 -22.93 13.62
C MET A 278 -22.52 -24.10 12.68
N ARG A 279 -21.53 -24.98 12.57
CA ARG A 279 -21.61 -26.16 11.73
C ARG A 279 -22.56 -27.18 12.36
N LYS A 280 -23.63 -27.50 11.63
CA LYS A 280 -24.64 -28.51 11.96
C LYS A 280 -24.66 -29.57 10.85
N ARG A 281 -25.50 -30.61 11.02
CA ARG A 281 -25.71 -31.62 9.98
C ARG A 281 -26.33 -30.94 8.74
N GLY A 282 -25.51 -30.75 7.69
CA GLY A 282 -25.91 -30.05 6.46
C GLY A 282 -25.11 -28.78 6.14
N GLY A 283 -24.16 -28.35 7.00
CA GLY A 283 -23.29 -27.19 6.75
C GLY A 283 -23.34 -26.15 7.87
N LEU A 284 -22.83 -24.95 7.58
CA LEU A 284 -22.94 -23.79 8.48
C LEU A 284 -24.38 -23.29 8.51
N ALA A 285 -24.94 -23.12 9.70
CA ALA A 285 -26.28 -22.58 9.92
C ALA A 285 -26.23 -21.44 10.93
N GLU A 286 -27.13 -20.47 10.78
CA GLU A 286 -27.26 -19.35 11.71
C GLU A 286 -27.42 -19.83 13.17
N ALA A 287 -26.76 -19.12 14.07
CA ALA A 287 -26.75 -19.37 15.50
C ALA A 287 -26.63 -18.04 16.25
N THR A 288 -26.69 -18.10 17.58
CA THR A 288 -26.54 -16.94 18.46
C THR A 288 -25.14 -16.88 19.08
N TRP A 289 -24.73 -15.68 19.51
CA TRP A 289 -23.50 -15.48 20.28
C TRP A 289 -23.41 -16.38 21.52
N ASP A 290 -24.51 -16.50 22.27
CA ASP A 290 -24.59 -17.32 23.48
C ASP A 290 -24.40 -18.82 23.18
N GLU A 291 -25.02 -19.34 22.12
CA GLU A 291 -24.82 -20.73 21.69
C GLU A 291 -23.37 -21.00 21.30
N ALA A 292 -22.75 -20.09 20.53
CA ALA A 292 -21.36 -20.23 20.11
C ALA A 292 -20.40 -20.18 21.30
N PHE A 293 -20.54 -19.21 22.20
CA PHE A 293 -19.69 -19.11 23.39
C PHE A 293 -19.86 -20.29 24.34
N LYS A 294 -21.09 -20.79 24.54
CA LYS A 294 -21.32 -22.02 25.32
C LYS A 294 -20.66 -23.24 24.69
N ALA A 295 -20.67 -23.35 23.37
CA ALA A 295 -20.01 -24.45 22.65
C ALA A 295 -18.49 -24.41 22.82
N ILE A 296 -17.88 -23.22 22.74
CA ILE A 296 -16.45 -23.01 22.98
C ILE A 296 -16.10 -23.32 24.44
N ALA A 297 -16.82 -22.72 25.39
CA ALA A 297 -16.59 -22.91 26.82
C ALA A 297 -16.78 -24.37 27.27
N LYS A 298 -17.60 -25.15 26.57
CA LYS A 298 -17.75 -26.59 26.82
C LYS A 298 -16.45 -27.37 26.59
N GLN A 299 -15.61 -26.96 25.63
CA GLN A 299 -14.34 -27.63 25.32
C GLN A 299 -13.21 -27.28 26.29
N LEU A 300 -13.29 -26.13 26.96
CA LEU A 300 -12.21 -25.54 27.76
C LEU A 300 -12.51 -25.54 29.26
N LYS A 301 -12.89 -26.70 29.82
CA LYS A 301 -13.22 -26.85 31.26
C LYS A 301 -12.13 -27.59 32.05
N GLY A 302 -12.00 -27.24 33.33
CA GLY A 302 -11.09 -27.94 34.24
C GLY A 302 -9.65 -27.95 33.73
N LYS A 303 -9.08 -29.15 33.58
CA LYS A 303 -7.69 -29.33 33.10
C LYS A 303 -7.47 -28.93 31.64
N ASP A 304 -8.54 -28.81 30.85
CA ASP A 304 -8.46 -28.50 29.42
C ASP A 304 -8.49 -27.00 29.12
N LYS A 305 -8.58 -26.14 30.15
CA LYS A 305 -8.69 -24.69 29.97
C LYS A 305 -7.52 -24.10 29.16
N SER A 306 -6.32 -24.66 29.28
CA SER A 306 -5.13 -24.26 28.52
C SER A 306 -5.04 -24.88 27.11
N SER A 307 -5.96 -25.77 26.72
CA SER A 307 -5.96 -26.42 25.41
C SER A 307 -6.63 -25.55 24.33
N ILE A 308 -6.11 -24.33 24.20
CA ILE A 308 -6.57 -23.31 23.25
C ILE A 308 -5.37 -22.71 22.52
N ALA A 309 -5.52 -22.50 21.21
CA ALA A 309 -4.52 -21.81 20.37
C ALA A 309 -5.18 -20.67 19.58
N ALA A 310 -4.38 -19.69 19.17
CA ALA A 310 -4.82 -18.60 18.31
C ALA A 310 -3.83 -18.39 17.15
N VAL A 311 -4.38 -18.29 15.94
CA VAL A 311 -3.63 -18.01 14.72
C VAL A 311 -4.14 -16.70 14.13
N ALA A 312 -3.26 -15.72 13.97
CA ALA A 312 -3.59 -14.43 13.37
C ALA A 312 -3.41 -14.46 11.85
N GLY A 313 -4.39 -13.92 11.12
CA GLY A 313 -4.33 -13.71 9.69
C GLY A 313 -3.60 -12.44 9.29
N ASP A 314 -3.51 -12.18 7.99
CA ASP A 314 -2.59 -11.18 7.44
C ASP A 314 -3.05 -9.71 7.56
N MET A 315 -4.31 -9.47 7.93
CA MET A 315 -4.91 -8.11 7.97
C MET A 315 -5.32 -7.65 9.39
N VAL A 316 -4.95 -8.43 10.41
CA VAL A 316 -5.34 -8.21 11.80
C VAL A 316 -4.53 -7.08 12.43
N ASP A 317 -5.20 -6.21 13.17
CA ASP A 317 -4.63 -5.12 13.97
C ASP A 317 -3.93 -5.63 15.24
N CYS A 318 -3.06 -4.79 15.81
CA CYS A 318 -2.30 -5.13 17.03
C CYS A 318 -3.20 -5.33 18.24
N GLU A 319 -4.29 -4.55 18.38
CA GLU A 319 -5.21 -4.64 19.50
C GLU A 319 -5.91 -6.00 19.56
N THR A 320 -6.36 -6.51 18.41
CA THR A 320 -6.96 -7.84 18.29
C THR A 320 -5.97 -8.95 18.64
N MET A 321 -4.73 -8.87 18.13
CA MET A 321 -3.68 -9.82 18.48
C MET A 321 -3.37 -9.76 19.98
N PHE A 322 -3.20 -8.57 20.56
CA PHE A 322 -2.95 -8.43 21.99
C PHE A 322 -4.11 -8.97 22.84
N ALA A 323 -5.36 -8.70 22.46
CA ALA A 323 -6.54 -9.23 23.14
C ALA A 323 -6.58 -10.77 23.13
N ALA A 324 -6.21 -11.39 22.00
CA ALA A 324 -6.12 -12.85 21.90
C ALA A 324 -4.98 -13.40 22.76
N LYS A 325 -3.81 -12.74 22.77
CA LYS A 325 -2.70 -13.10 23.66
C LYS A 325 -3.08 -13.02 25.14
N ALA A 326 -3.80 -11.97 25.54
CA ALA A 326 -4.30 -11.82 26.90
C ALA A 326 -5.30 -12.93 27.26
N LEU A 327 -6.24 -13.25 26.35
CA LEU A 327 -7.19 -14.34 26.54
C LEU A 327 -6.49 -15.70 26.72
N LEU A 328 -5.55 -16.03 25.85
CA LEU A 328 -4.82 -17.29 25.92
C LEU A 328 -3.99 -17.38 27.20
N ARG A 329 -3.31 -16.29 27.59
CA ARG A 329 -2.55 -16.20 28.84
C ARG A 329 -3.45 -16.42 30.06
N ALA A 330 -4.64 -15.81 30.08
CA ALA A 330 -5.62 -15.99 31.15
C ALA A 330 -6.18 -17.42 31.23
N CYS A 331 -6.21 -18.13 30.10
CA CYS A 331 -6.52 -19.56 30.01
C CYS A 331 -5.33 -20.48 30.35
N GLY A 332 -4.13 -19.95 30.53
CA GLY A 332 -2.91 -20.71 30.77
C GLY A 332 -2.27 -21.32 29.51
N SER A 333 -2.57 -20.75 28.34
CA SER A 333 -1.96 -21.11 27.05
C SER A 333 -1.01 -20.03 26.55
N SER A 334 0.01 -20.45 25.81
CA SER A 334 0.93 -19.59 25.06
C SER A 334 0.95 -19.90 23.57
N LEU A 335 -0.05 -20.65 23.07
CA LEU A 335 -0.11 -21.15 21.69
C LEU A 335 -0.64 -20.07 20.72
N ILE A 336 0.17 -19.04 20.48
CA ILE A 336 -0.08 -17.97 19.50
C ILE A 336 0.88 -18.08 18.30
N GLU A 337 0.40 -17.83 17.09
CA GLU A 337 1.21 -17.77 15.87
C GLU A 337 0.60 -16.80 14.85
N GLY A 338 1.40 -15.97 14.19
CA GLY A 338 0.94 -15.06 13.14
C GLY A 338 1.33 -15.50 11.73
N ARG A 339 2.32 -16.40 11.58
CA ARG A 339 2.86 -16.89 10.29
C ARG A 339 2.01 -18.03 9.75
N GLN A 340 0.77 -17.68 9.39
CA GLN A 340 -0.27 -18.62 9.00
C GLN A 340 0.10 -19.58 7.87
N THR A 341 1.02 -19.20 6.98
CA THR A 341 1.50 -20.03 5.86
C THR A 341 2.63 -21.01 6.24
N GLY A 342 2.97 -21.11 7.52
CA GLY A 342 3.92 -22.11 8.03
C GLY A 342 5.38 -21.68 8.07
N MET A 343 5.69 -20.40 7.80
CA MET A 343 7.04 -19.86 8.00
C MET A 343 7.41 -19.90 9.50
N ASP A 344 8.61 -20.37 9.83
CA ASP A 344 9.08 -20.62 11.20
C ASP A 344 10.45 -20.01 11.53
N TYR A 345 10.86 -18.98 10.77
CA TYR A 345 12.13 -18.29 10.96
C TYR A 345 12.36 -17.73 12.37
N ASP A 346 13.62 -17.56 12.75
CA ASP A 346 13.99 -17.02 14.05
C ASP A 346 13.55 -15.56 14.21
N VAL A 347 12.87 -15.28 15.33
CA VAL A 347 12.33 -13.96 15.70
C VAL A 347 12.89 -13.49 17.05
N SER A 348 13.94 -14.14 17.54
CA SER A 348 14.60 -13.78 18.81
C SER A 348 15.16 -12.35 18.81
N ASN A 349 15.43 -11.80 17.63
CA ASN A 349 15.82 -10.41 17.42
C ASN A 349 14.99 -9.81 16.26
N LEU A 350 14.21 -8.76 16.56
CA LEU A 350 13.34 -8.12 15.58
C LEU A 350 14.09 -7.35 14.50
N ALA A 351 15.30 -6.84 14.77
CA ALA A 351 16.15 -6.22 13.74
C ALA A 351 16.55 -7.22 12.65
N ALA A 352 16.65 -8.52 12.96
CA ALA A 352 16.91 -9.56 11.95
C ALA A 352 15.71 -9.85 11.04
N VAL A 353 14.52 -9.36 11.38
CA VAL A 353 13.28 -9.59 10.63
C VAL A 353 12.57 -8.29 10.26
N ASN A 354 13.27 -7.16 10.36
CA ASN A 354 12.80 -5.84 9.99
C ASN A 354 13.34 -5.40 8.62
N PHE A 355 12.69 -4.43 7.99
CA PHE A 355 13.23 -3.69 6.85
C PHE A 355 14.06 -2.49 7.36
N ASN A 356 15.30 -2.75 7.79
CA ASN A 356 16.10 -1.78 8.58
C ASN A 356 16.56 -0.53 7.80
N SER A 357 16.71 -0.62 6.48
CA SER A 357 17.13 0.53 5.68
C SER A 357 16.04 1.59 5.49
N THR A 358 14.83 1.32 5.99
CA THR A 358 13.59 2.08 5.75
C THR A 358 13.15 2.11 4.28
N LEU A 359 11.86 2.31 4.04
CA LEU A 359 11.28 2.39 2.70
C LEU A 359 11.74 3.65 1.96
N ALA A 360 11.96 4.76 2.66
CA ALA A 360 12.59 5.94 2.08
C ALA A 360 14.09 5.75 1.90
N GLY A 361 14.80 5.17 2.87
CA GLY A 361 16.26 5.05 2.82
C GLY A 361 16.76 4.10 1.73
N ILE A 362 16.02 3.04 1.40
CA ILE A 362 16.40 2.10 0.32
C ILE A 362 16.55 2.78 -1.05
N GLU A 363 15.88 3.90 -1.30
CA GLU A 363 16.02 4.64 -2.56
C GLU A 363 17.41 5.30 -2.73
N THR A 364 18.20 5.32 -1.66
CA THR A 364 19.58 5.85 -1.62
C THR A 364 20.65 4.77 -1.70
N ALA A 365 20.27 3.48 -1.74
CA ALA A 365 21.20 2.37 -1.88
C ALA A 365 21.88 2.38 -3.26
N ASP A 366 23.12 1.90 -3.34
CA ASP A 366 23.94 1.84 -4.56
C ASP A 366 24.26 0.40 -5.02
N ALA A 367 24.12 -0.58 -4.14
CA ALA A 367 24.17 -2.01 -4.45
C ALA A 367 23.04 -2.74 -3.74
N ILE A 368 22.20 -3.49 -4.46
CA ILE A 368 21.05 -4.18 -3.86
C ILE A 368 21.02 -5.65 -4.29
N LEU A 369 20.87 -6.56 -3.33
CA LEU A 369 20.67 -7.99 -3.56
C LEU A 369 19.30 -8.41 -3.03
N ILE A 370 18.41 -8.83 -3.93
CA ILE A 370 17.08 -9.35 -3.59
C ILE A 370 17.12 -10.87 -3.59
N VAL A 371 16.65 -11.50 -2.52
CA VAL A 371 16.74 -12.96 -2.32
C VAL A 371 15.35 -13.52 -2.08
N GLY A 372 14.78 -14.21 -3.06
CA GLY A 372 13.50 -14.89 -2.95
C GLY A 372 12.30 -13.97 -2.73
N SER A 373 12.29 -12.80 -3.38
CA SER A 373 11.11 -11.92 -3.45
C SER A 373 10.74 -11.56 -4.89
N HIS A 374 9.45 -11.55 -5.18
CA HIS A 374 8.87 -10.82 -6.31
C HIS A 374 8.37 -9.46 -5.81
N VAL A 375 9.32 -8.54 -5.53
CA VAL A 375 9.03 -7.26 -4.85
C VAL A 375 7.90 -6.48 -5.54
N ARG A 376 7.85 -6.51 -6.88
CA ARG A 376 6.81 -5.87 -7.67
C ARG A 376 5.37 -6.30 -7.29
N TRP A 377 5.15 -7.53 -6.83
CA TRP A 377 3.82 -8.02 -6.42
C TRP A 377 3.65 -8.10 -4.91
N GLU A 378 4.72 -8.43 -4.19
CA GLU A 378 4.70 -8.52 -2.72
C GLU A 378 4.60 -7.13 -2.06
N ALA A 379 5.24 -6.11 -2.63
CA ALA A 379 5.26 -4.75 -2.12
C ALA A 379 5.52 -3.74 -3.27
N PRO A 380 4.50 -3.43 -4.11
CA PRO A 380 4.64 -2.55 -5.28
C PRO A 380 5.31 -1.19 -4.99
N LEU A 381 5.03 -0.61 -3.83
CA LEU A 381 5.57 0.67 -3.43
C LEU A 381 7.04 0.60 -2.96
N VAL A 382 7.54 -0.57 -2.59
CA VAL A 382 8.99 -0.78 -2.41
C VAL A 382 9.66 -0.85 -3.79
N ASN A 383 9.01 -1.49 -4.76
CA ASN A 383 9.51 -1.58 -6.14
C ASN A 383 9.71 -0.18 -6.78
N THR A 384 8.83 0.79 -6.50
CA THR A 384 9.03 2.18 -6.98
C THR A 384 10.27 2.84 -6.37
N ARG A 385 10.57 2.57 -5.09
CA ARG A 385 11.78 3.05 -4.41
C ARG A 385 13.04 2.40 -4.97
N LEU A 386 13.00 1.11 -5.25
CA LEU A 386 14.10 0.40 -5.92
C LEU A 386 14.35 0.94 -7.33
N ARG A 387 13.28 1.29 -8.07
CA ARG A 387 13.42 1.96 -9.37
C ARG A 387 14.12 3.31 -9.24
N LYS A 388 13.82 4.11 -8.20
CA LYS A 388 14.55 5.36 -7.95
C LYS A 388 16.02 5.12 -7.65
N ALA A 389 16.36 4.12 -6.84
CA ALA A 389 17.75 3.73 -6.60
C ALA A 389 18.46 3.35 -7.91
N ALA A 390 17.83 2.51 -8.74
CA ALA A 390 18.36 2.10 -10.04
C ALA A 390 18.59 3.30 -10.98
N LYS A 391 17.66 4.27 -11.01
CA LYS A 391 17.83 5.53 -11.77
C LYS A 391 18.98 6.40 -11.29
N ARG A 392 19.35 6.30 -10.01
CA ARG A 392 20.54 6.96 -9.44
C ARG A 392 21.85 6.18 -9.70
N GLY A 393 21.76 5.02 -10.34
CA GLY A 393 22.92 4.20 -10.72
C GLY A 393 23.10 2.94 -9.88
N ALA A 394 22.17 2.60 -8.98
CA ALA A 394 22.26 1.39 -8.18
C ALA A 394 22.23 0.13 -9.05
N ARG A 395 23.09 -0.85 -8.75
CA ARG A 395 23.04 -2.17 -9.40
C ARG A 395 22.22 -3.14 -8.56
N ILE A 396 21.25 -3.80 -9.20
CA ILE A 396 20.32 -4.71 -8.54
C ILE A 396 20.58 -6.14 -9.02
N TYR A 397 20.75 -7.05 -8.07
CA TYR A 397 20.95 -8.48 -8.28
C TYR A 397 19.80 -9.25 -7.65
N ILE A 398 19.40 -10.37 -8.26
CA ILE A 398 18.26 -11.17 -7.80
C ILE A 398 18.65 -12.66 -7.73
N ILE A 399 18.38 -13.29 -6.59
CA ILE A 399 18.37 -14.74 -6.41
C ILE A 399 16.91 -15.21 -6.30
N GLY A 400 16.42 -15.94 -7.29
CA GLY A 400 15.04 -16.44 -7.38
C GLY A 400 14.61 -16.71 -8.83
N PRO A 401 13.41 -17.28 -9.05
CA PRO A 401 12.81 -17.40 -10.37
C PRO A 401 12.76 -16.05 -11.11
N ALA A 402 12.97 -16.06 -12.43
CA ALA A 402 12.89 -14.83 -13.21
C ALA A 402 11.46 -14.27 -13.26
N TRP A 403 11.34 -12.96 -13.11
CA TRP A 403 10.13 -12.16 -13.32
C TRP A 403 10.49 -10.88 -14.07
N GLU A 404 9.51 -10.07 -14.50
CA GLU A 404 9.75 -8.86 -15.29
C GLU A 404 9.94 -7.62 -14.38
N PRO A 405 11.19 -7.15 -14.18
CA PRO A 405 11.46 -5.98 -13.37
C PRO A 405 11.19 -4.69 -14.14
N THR A 406 10.78 -3.66 -13.41
CA THR A 406 10.62 -2.29 -13.95
C THR A 406 11.93 -1.52 -13.92
N TYR A 407 13.07 -2.20 -13.86
CA TYR A 407 14.42 -1.64 -13.87
C TYR A 407 15.41 -2.74 -14.28
N HIS A 408 16.63 -2.38 -14.69
CA HIS A 408 17.63 -3.38 -15.02
C HIS A 408 18.06 -4.15 -13.77
N ALA A 409 17.95 -5.47 -13.79
CA ALA A 409 18.37 -6.35 -12.72
C ALA A 409 19.07 -7.61 -13.27
N THR A 410 20.10 -8.07 -12.56
CA THR A 410 20.86 -9.28 -12.92
C THR A 410 20.36 -10.46 -12.10
N PHE A 411 19.73 -11.44 -12.75
CA PHE A 411 19.33 -12.69 -12.11
C PHE A 411 20.53 -13.65 -12.01
N LEU A 412 20.86 -14.07 -10.79
CA LEU A 412 22.00 -14.94 -10.50
C LEU A 412 21.64 -16.44 -10.55
N GLY A 413 20.35 -16.75 -10.52
CA GLY A 413 19.81 -18.11 -10.39
C GLY A 413 18.81 -18.20 -9.24
N SER A 414 18.21 -19.37 -9.04
CA SER A 414 17.15 -19.60 -8.04
C SER A 414 17.57 -20.50 -6.86
N ASP A 415 18.82 -20.95 -6.82
CA ASP A 415 19.36 -21.81 -5.76
C ASP A 415 19.88 -20.95 -4.59
N LEU A 416 19.43 -21.24 -3.37
CA LEU A 416 19.83 -20.52 -2.16
C LEU A 416 21.30 -20.73 -1.77
N SER A 417 21.96 -21.79 -2.28
CA SER A 417 23.40 -22.00 -2.08
C SER A 417 24.26 -20.88 -2.67
N LEU A 418 23.71 -20.09 -3.60
CA LEU A 418 24.34 -18.88 -4.13
C LEU A 418 24.62 -17.83 -3.04
N LEU A 419 23.87 -17.80 -1.93
CA LEU A 419 24.17 -16.91 -0.79
C LEU A 419 25.56 -17.18 -0.21
N SER A 420 26.01 -18.43 -0.23
CA SER A 420 27.36 -18.80 0.22
C SER A 420 28.40 -18.58 -0.89
N ASN A 421 28.01 -18.77 -2.14
CA ASN A 421 28.87 -18.78 -3.32
C ASN A 421 28.59 -17.60 -4.27
N LEU A 422 28.52 -16.39 -3.72
CA LEU A 422 28.29 -15.19 -4.51
C LEU A 422 29.42 -14.95 -5.54
N PRO A 423 29.10 -14.48 -6.76
CA PRO A 423 30.10 -14.12 -7.78
C PRO A 423 31.11 -13.09 -7.27
N GLY A 424 32.38 -13.22 -7.69
CA GLY A 424 33.46 -12.36 -7.20
C GLY A 424 33.27 -10.88 -7.55
N ASP A 425 32.79 -10.59 -8.76
CA ASP A 425 32.45 -9.25 -9.25
C ASP A 425 31.32 -8.59 -8.44
N LEU A 426 30.33 -9.38 -8.00
CA LEU A 426 29.28 -8.91 -7.09
C LEU A 426 29.87 -8.55 -5.73
N VAL A 427 30.71 -9.42 -5.16
CA VAL A 427 31.33 -9.17 -3.85
C VAL A 427 32.22 -7.92 -3.88
N GLU A 428 33.02 -7.74 -4.93
CA GLU A 428 33.82 -6.53 -5.15
C GLU A 428 32.95 -5.28 -5.21
N HIS A 429 31.86 -5.32 -5.99
CA HIS A 429 30.92 -4.20 -6.10
C HIS A 429 30.28 -3.82 -4.74
N PHE A 430 29.87 -4.80 -3.94
CA PHE A 430 29.30 -4.54 -2.60
C PHE A 430 30.33 -3.99 -1.60
N ASN A 431 31.60 -4.38 -1.73
CA ASN A 431 32.67 -3.83 -0.90
C ASN A 431 32.91 -2.34 -1.20
N GLU A 432 32.84 -1.95 -2.47
CA GLU A 432 32.99 -0.56 -2.93
C GLU A 432 31.75 0.31 -2.66
N ALA A 433 30.57 -0.30 -2.56
CA ALA A 433 29.30 0.38 -2.32
C ALA A 433 29.29 1.15 -0.99
N GLN A 434 28.72 2.35 -0.98
CA GLN A 434 28.56 3.19 0.22
C GLN A 434 27.32 2.78 1.03
N ARG A 435 26.22 2.42 0.36
CA ARG A 435 24.95 2.00 0.96
C ARG A 435 24.46 0.67 0.38
N PRO A 436 25.23 -0.43 0.55
CA PRO A 436 24.82 -1.74 0.08
C PRO A 436 23.63 -2.29 0.87
N ALA A 437 22.70 -2.98 0.20
CA ALA A 437 21.50 -3.55 0.80
C ALA A 437 21.26 -5.01 0.37
N ILE A 438 20.68 -5.80 1.28
CA ILE A 438 20.11 -7.12 1.01
C ILE A 438 18.62 -7.07 1.39
N ILE A 439 17.77 -7.63 0.55
CA ILE A 439 16.33 -7.80 0.80
C ILE A 439 16.02 -9.29 0.78
N MET A 440 15.74 -9.84 1.94
CA MET A 440 15.31 -11.23 2.13
C MET A 440 13.78 -11.30 1.99
N GLY A 441 13.32 -11.99 0.95
CA GLY A 441 11.90 -12.19 0.65
C GLY A 441 11.29 -13.41 1.31
N GLY A 442 9.96 -13.46 1.28
CA GLY A 442 9.18 -14.54 1.87
C GLY A 442 9.54 -15.94 1.36
N ALA A 443 9.87 -16.09 0.07
CA ALA A 443 10.21 -17.41 -0.49
C ALA A 443 11.55 -17.94 0.05
N ALA A 444 12.54 -17.06 0.25
CA ALA A 444 13.82 -17.44 0.82
C ALA A 444 13.68 -17.76 2.32
N ILE A 445 12.95 -16.90 3.04
CA ILE A 445 12.74 -17.05 4.48
C ILE A 445 11.95 -18.33 4.80
N ALA A 446 10.93 -18.66 4.02
CA ALA A 446 10.16 -19.91 4.16
C ALA A 446 11.01 -21.17 3.98
N ARG A 447 12.21 -21.05 3.36
CA ARG A 447 13.17 -22.14 3.18
C ARG A 447 14.34 -22.08 4.17
N GLY A 448 14.21 -21.30 5.25
CA GLY A 448 15.23 -21.22 6.30
C GLY A 448 16.45 -20.36 5.94
N ALA A 449 16.35 -19.51 4.92
CA ALA A 449 17.50 -18.73 4.45
C ALA A 449 17.89 -17.53 5.33
N LEU A 450 17.17 -17.25 6.43
CA LEU A 450 17.40 -16.07 7.27
C LEU A 450 18.86 -15.98 7.76
N HIS A 451 19.36 -17.03 8.40
CA HIS A 451 20.73 -17.03 8.94
C HIS A 451 21.80 -17.01 7.85
N ALA A 452 21.55 -17.63 6.69
CA ALA A 452 22.45 -17.54 5.54
C ALA A 452 22.45 -16.12 4.94
N GLY A 453 21.30 -15.45 4.97
CA GLY A 453 21.18 -14.03 4.62
C GLY A 453 22.01 -13.15 5.55
N LEU A 454 21.96 -13.38 6.88
CA LEU A 454 22.81 -12.67 7.84
C LEU A 454 24.30 -12.94 7.57
N ALA A 455 24.68 -14.17 7.26
CA ALA A 455 26.08 -14.48 6.91
C ALA A 455 26.52 -13.78 5.61
N ALA A 456 25.63 -13.67 4.63
CA ALA A 456 25.88 -12.90 3.41
C ALA A 456 25.96 -11.40 3.69
N ALA A 457 25.15 -10.89 4.62
CA ALA A 457 25.17 -9.50 5.09
C ALA A 457 26.53 -9.12 5.69
N ASP A 458 27.07 -9.98 6.56
CA ASP A 458 28.39 -9.83 7.16
C ASP A 458 29.49 -9.86 6.08
N LYS A 459 29.42 -10.82 5.14
CA LYS A 459 30.38 -10.97 4.05
C LYS A 459 30.40 -9.78 3.09
N LEU A 460 29.22 -9.22 2.78
CA LEU A 460 29.04 -8.10 1.86
C LEU A 460 29.17 -6.73 2.55
N GLY A 461 29.36 -6.72 3.87
CA GLY A 461 29.48 -5.49 4.66
C GLY A 461 28.26 -4.57 4.54
N VAL A 462 27.05 -5.12 4.58
CA VAL A 462 25.82 -4.33 4.35
C VAL A 462 25.41 -3.43 5.50
N VAL A 463 26.07 -3.56 6.66
CA VAL A 463 25.92 -2.68 7.80
C VAL A 463 27.18 -1.82 7.91
N LYS A 464 27.07 -0.50 7.68
CA LYS A 464 28.20 0.45 7.66
C LYS A 464 27.82 1.72 8.41
N GLY A 465 28.48 2.02 9.53
CA GLY A 465 28.24 3.25 10.28
C GLY A 465 26.78 3.35 10.74
N ASP A 466 26.05 4.36 10.25
CA ASP A 466 24.62 4.60 10.48
C ASP A 466 23.69 3.85 9.51
N TRP A 467 24.24 3.18 8.49
CA TRP A 467 23.48 2.43 7.50
C TRP A 467 23.32 0.96 7.91
N ASN A 468 22.07 0.50 7.96
CA ASN A 468 21.72 -0.92 8.09
C ASN A 468 20.97 -1.40 6.85
N GLY A 469 21.71 -1.97 5.90
CA GLY A 469 21.19 -2.47 4.63
C GLY A 469 20.59 -3.87 4.68
N PHE A 470 20.53 -4.53 5.85
CA PHE A 470 19.89 -5.85 5.93
C PHE A 470 18.38 -5.68 6.10
N ASN A 471 17.59 -6.21 5.17
CA ASN A 471 16.15 -6.05 5.17
C ASN A 471 15.43 -7.38 5.02
N VAL A 472 14.33 -7.54 5.74
CA VAL A 472 13.33 -8.58 5.49
C VAL A 472 12.08 -7.91 4.95
N LEU A 473 11.62 -8.38 3.78
CA LEU A 473 10.38 -7.92 3.17
C LEU A 473 9.23 -8.85 3.54
N HIS A 474 8.28 -8.32 4.30
CA HIS A 474 7.03 -9.01 4.57
C HIS A 474 5.98 -8.68 3.49
N PHE A 475 4.96 -9.52 3.38
CA PHE A 475 3.83 -9.34 2.44
C PHE A 475 2.46 -9.32 3.15
N SER A 476 2.47 -9.30 4.48
CA SER A 476 1.30 -9.34 5.36
C SER A 476 1.32 -8.14 6.31
N ALA A 477 0.23 -7.36 6.35
CA ALA A 477 0.11 -6.15 7.15
C ALA A 477 0.19 -6.41 8.66
N ALA A 478 -0.31 -7.56 9.11
CA ALA A 478 -0.29 -7.97 10.52
C ALA A 478 1.09 -8.45 11.00
N ARG A 479 2.04 -8.68 10.09
CA ARG A 479 3.26 -9.44 10.38
C ARG A 479 4.13 -8.79 11.44
N MET A 480 4.62 -7.57 11.20
CA MET A 480 5.56 -6.94 12.12
C MET A 480 4.92 -6.61 13.46
N GLY A 481 3.67 -6.14 13.47
CA GLY A 481 2.92 -5.88 14.70
C GLY A 481 2.72 -7.17 15.53
N GLY A 482 2.41 -8.28 14.85
CA GLY A 482 2.33 -9.60 15.48
C GLY A 482 3.68 -10.03 16.08
N LEU A 483 4.79 -9.83 15.37
CA LEU A 483 6.13 -10.15 15.88
C LEU A 483 6.50 -9.32 17.12
N MET A 484 6.20 -8.02 17.13
CA MET A 484 6.37 -7.16 18.31
C MET A 484 5.57 -7.66 19.52
N LEU A 485 4.37 -8.20 19.26
CA LEU A 485 3.52 -8.80 20.29
C LEU A 485 3.89 -10.24 20.64
N GLY A 486 4.90 -10.84 19.99
CA GLY A 486 5.33 -12.21 20.22
C GLY A 486 4.42 -13.30 19.62
N PHE A 487 3.64 -12.99 18.58
CA PHE A 487 2.84 -13.95 17.81
C PHE A 487 3.71 -14.83 16.90
N ALA A 488 4.63 -15.60 17.50
CA ALA A 488 5.53 -16.47 16.78
C ALA A 488 6.01 -17.63 17.68
N GLN A 489 5.61 -18.85 17.34
CA GLN A 489 6.18 -20.06 17.93
C GLN A 489 7.56 -20.35 17.37
N LYS A 490 8.41 -21.02 18.15
CA LYS A 490 9.74 -21.40 17.67
C LYS A 490 9.69 -22.31 16.44
N GLY A 491 8.79 -23.29 16.41
CA GLY A 491 8.56 -24.18 15.26
C GLY A 491 7.34 -23.79 14.42
N GLY A 492 6.90 -22.52 14.49
CA GLY A 492 5.80 -22.00 13.68
C GLY A 492 4.47 -22.74 13.87
N MET A 493 3.74 -22.90 12.77
CA MET A 493 2.47 -23.63 12.74
C MET A 493 2.58 -25.10 13.16
N ALA A 494 3.76 -25.72 13.00
CA ALA A 494 3.97 -27.11 13.39
C ALA A 494 3.89 -27.30 14.91
N ASP A 495 4.26 -26.28 15.70
CA ASP A 495 4.12 -26.30 17.16
C ASP A 495 2.65 -26.26 17.58
N ILE A 496 1.85 -25.42 16.93
CA ILE A 496 0.41 -25.34 17.15
C ILE A 496 -0.27 -26.67 16.80
N ALA A 497 0.08 -27.26 15.65
CA ALA A 497 -0.45 -28.56 15.23
C ALA A 497 -0.07 -29.70 16.21
N ARG A 498 1.19 -29.73 16.65
CA ARG A 498 1.68 -30.75 17.58
C ARG A 498 1.02 -30.66 18.96
N ALA A 499 0.65 -29.46 19.39
CA ALA A 499 -0.05 -29.25 20.65
C ALA A 499 -1.49 -29.78 20.65
N LYS A 500 -2.09 -30.05 19.48
CA LYS A 500 -3.46 -30.57 19.31
C LYS A 500 -4.48 -29.82 20.19
N PRO A 501 -4.63 -28.50 20.03
CA PRO A 501 -5.52 -27.71 20.86
C PRO A 501 -6.97 -28.16 20.67
N LYS A 502 -7.75 -28.24 21.76
CA LYS A 502 -9.19 -28.52 21.68
C LYS A 502 -9.95 -27.40 20.98
N VAL A 503 -9.51 -26.16 21.14
CA VAL A 503 -10.07 -24.98 20.47
C VAL A 503 -8.98 -24.24 19.70
N LEU A 504 -9.21 -24.01 18.42
CA LEU A 504 -8.36 -23.17 17.58
C LEU A 504 -9.13 -21.90 17.20
N LEU A 505 -8.66 -20.75 17.67
CA LEU A 505 -9.13 -19.45 17.23
C LEU A 505 -8.36 -19.03 15.97
N SER A 506 -9.02 -18.98 14.83
CA SER A 506 -8.49 -18.40 13.59
C SER A 506 -8.98 -16.95 13.52
N LEU A 507 -8.08 -15.99 13.70
CA LEU A 507 -8.39 -14.55 13.69
C LEU A 507 -8.18 -14.04 12.24
N GLY A 508 -9.22 -14.13 11.40
CA GLY A 508 -9.15 -13.73 10.01
C GLY A 508 -8.08 -14.48 9.20
N ALA A 509 -7.67 -15.67 9.63
CA ALA A 509 -6.60 -16.44 8.99
C ALA A 509 -7.16 -17.33 7.88
N ASP A 510 -7.07 -16.85 6.65
CA ASP A 510 -7.59 -17.51 5.44
C ASP A 510 -6.53 -18.28 4.63
N GLU A 511 -5.24 -18.10 4.92
CA GLU A 511 -4.16 -18.77 4.16
C GLU A 511 -3.51 -19.95 4.89
N MET A 512 -3.97 -20.28 6.10
CA MET A 512 -3.45 -21.43 6.84
C MET A 512 -3.96 -22.78 6.33
N ASN A 513 -3.17 -23.83 6.54
CA ASN A 513 -3.63 -25.21 6.37
C ASN A 513 -4.44 -25.65 7.62
N PHE A 514 -5.73 -25.95 7.42
CA PHE A 514 -6.64 -26.40 8.47
C PHE A 514 -6.63 -27.92 8.70
N GLU A 515 -6.07 -28.72 7.78
CA GLU A 515 -6.08 -30.19 7.87
C GLU A 515 -5.46 -30.73 9.17
N PRO A 516 -4.33 -30.20 9.70
CA PRO A 516 -3.75 -30.67 10.95
C PRO A 516 -4.66 -30.45 12.18
N PHE A 517 -5.73 -29.67 12.03
CA PHE A 517 -6.66 -29.26 13.09
C PHE A 517 -8.07 -29.87 12.90
N ALA A 518 -8.16 -31.01 12.20
CA ALA A 518 -9.42 -31.71 11.98
C ALA A 518 -10.16 -32.04 13.30
N ASP A 519 -9.41 -32.41 14.34
CA ASP A 519 -9.94 -32.78 15.66
C ASP A 519 -10.19 -31.58 16.60
N SER A 520 -9.76 -30.37 16.22
CA SER A 520 -9.98 -29.15 16.99
C SER A 520 -11.35 -28.55 16.68
N LEU A 521 -11.99 -27.94 17.68
CA LEU A 521 -13.10 -27.01 17.43
C LEU A 521 -12.52 -25.73 16.80
N LYS A 522 -12.76 -25.55 15.50
CA LYS A 522 -12.25 -24.42 14.72
C LYS A 522 -13.22 -23.24 14.85
N VAL A 523 -12.76 -22.15 15.44
CA VAL A 523 -13.52 -20.91 15.59
C VAL A 523 -12.88 -19.85 14.70
N TYR A 524 -13.55 -19.48 13.62
CA TYR A 524 -13.11 -18.38 12.76
C TYR A 524 -13.73 -17.07 13.24
N ILE A 525 -12.89 -16.13 13.64
CA ILE A 525 -13.24 -14.76 13.99
C ILE A 525 -12.75 -13.89 12.85
N GLY A 526 -13.63 -13.50 11.95
CA GLY A 526 -13.23 -12.76 10.74
C GLY A 526 -14.41 -12.11 10.05
N HIS A 527 -14.13 -11.41 8.96
CA HIS A 527 -15.09 -10.48 8.36
C HIS A 527 -15.63 -10.95 6.98
N HIS A 528 -14.96 -11.90 6.31
CA HIS A 528 -15.37 -12.44 5.01
C HIS A 528 -15.62 -13.95 5.04
N GLY A 529 -16.58 -14.41 4.25
CA GLY A 529 -16.79 -15.82 3.95
C GLY A 529 -15.84 -16.31 2.87
N ASP A 530 -14.66 -16.79 3.27
CA ASP A 530 -13.64 -17.37 2.38
C ASP A 530 -13.07 -18.67 2.99
N LYS A 531 -11.86 -19.10 2.63
CA LYS A 531 -11.23 -20.37 3.05
C LYS A 531 -11.33 -20.65 4.55
N GLY A 532 -11.04 -19.67 5.41
CA GLY A 532 -11.07 -19.81 6.85
C GLY A 532 -12.48 -20.03 7.41
N ALA A 533 -13.45 -19.26 6.93
CA ALA A 533 -14.86 -19.45 7.28
C ALA A 533 -15.38 -20.82 6.81
N HIS A 534 -14.99 -21.28 5.61
CA HIS A 534 -15.39 -22.59 5.09
C HIS A 534 -14.86 -23.76 5.92
N ALA A 535 -13.66 -23.62 6.49
CA ALA A 535 -13.05 -24.64 7.34
C ALA A 535 -13.59 -24.65 8.79
N ALA A 536 -14.26 -23.59 9.22
CA ALA A 536 -14.65 -23.38 10.61
C ALA A 536 -15.82 -24.26 11.08
N ASP A 537 -15.82 -24.60 12.37
CA ASP A 537 -16.97 -25.19 13.06
C ASP A 537 -17.88 -24.10 13.64
N ILE A 538 -17.31 -22.95 14.01
CA ILE A 538 -18.01 -21.77 14.49
C ILE A 538 -17.44 -20.56 13.76
N VAL A 539 -18.30 -19.69 13.25
CA VAL A 539 -17.95 -18.42 12.62
C VAL A 539 -18.51 -17.29 13.47
N LEU A 540 -17.63 -16.41 13.93
CA LEU A 540 -17.96 -15.20 14.68
C LEU A 540 -17.67 -13.98 13.79
N PRO A 541 -18.70 -13.19 13.44
CA PRO A 541 -18.54 -12.08 12.51
C PRO A 541 -17.76 -10.93 13.17
N ALA A 542 -16.63 -10.57 12.58
CA ALA A 542 -15.75 -9.49 13.03
C ALA A 542 -15.77 -8.28 12.07
N ALA A 543 -15.23 -7.16 12.56
CA ALA A 543 -15.05 -5.93 11.80
C ALA A 543 -13.89 -6.05 10.80
N SER A 544 -14.04 -5.45 9.63
CA SER A 544 -12.91 -5.25 8.70
C SER A 544 -12.02 -4.08 9.14
N TYR A 545 -10.87 -3.89 8.49
CA TYR A 545 -9.96 -2.77 8.78
C TYR A 545 -10.61 -1.38 8.61
N ALA A 546 -11.66 -1.27 7.79
CA ALA A 546 -12.39 -0.02 7.58
C ALA A 546 -13.45 0.27 8.68
N GLU A 547 -13.69 -0.68 9.58
CA GLU A 547 -14.82 -0.69 10.52
C GLU A 547 -14.41 -0.65 11.98
N LYS A 548 -13.12 -0.48 12.26
CA LYS A 548 -12.55 -0.38 13.59
C LYS A 548 -11.36 0.57 13.57
N ASP A 549 -11.08 1.13 14.74
CA ASP A 549 -9.79 1.78 14.97
C ASP A 549 -8.74 0.67 15.16
N GLY A 550 -7.50 0.91 14.76
CA GLY A 550 -6.47 -0.12 14.88
C GLY A 550 -5.05 0.39 14.67
N THR A 551 -4.12 -0.28 15.34
CA THR A 551 -2.68 -0.07 15.20
C THR A 551 -2.11 -1.10 14.23
N TYR A 552 -1.42 -0.63 13.20
CA TYR A 552 -0.72 -1.45 12.21
C TYR A 552 0.77 -1.12 12.23
N VAL A 553 1.60 -2.13 12.02
CA VAL A 553 3.06 -1.97 11.92
C VAL A 553 3.53 -2.53 10.60
N ASN A 554 4.08 -1.67 9.75
CA ASN A 554 4.54 -2.07 8.43
C ASN A 554 5.89 -2.82 8.48
N THR A 555 6.38 -3.25 7.31
CA THR A 555 7.60 -4.07 7.18
C THR A 555 8.89 -3.40 7.69
N GLU A 556 8.96 -2.06 7.77
CA GLU A 556 10.12 -1.33 8.32
C GLU A 556 10.00 -1.05 9.82
N GLY A 557 8.94 -1.56 10.45
CA GLY A 557 8.68 -1.38 11.88
C GLY A 557 8.03 -0.04 12.20
N ARG A 558 7.42 0.63 11.22
CA ARG A 558 6.67 1.87 11.46
C ARG A 558 5.30 1.56 12.01
N VAL A 559 5.05 2.03 13.23
CA VAL A 559 3.75 2.03 13.89
C VAL A 559 2.89 3.12 13.28
N GLN A 560 1.66 2.77 12.91
CA GLN A 560 0.68 3.64 12.24
C GLN A 560 -0.72 3.39 12.81
N TYR A 561 -1.55 4.44 12.83
CA TYR A 561 -2.91 4.37 13.36
C TYR A 561 -3.96 4.54 12.26
N ALA A 562 -4.96 3.67 12.26
CA ALA A 562 -6.11 3.73 11.37
C ALA A 562 -7.37 4.11 12.13
N GLU A 563 -8.21 4.97 11.55
CA GLU A 563 -9.51 5.35 12.09
C GLU A 563 -10.66 4.59 11.43
N LYS A 564 -11.71 4.33 12.19
CA LYS A 564 -12.96 3.72 11.73
C LYS A 564 -13.71 4.60 10.75
N ALA A 565 -13.83 4.15 9.49
CA ALA A 565 -14.53 4.85 8.43
C ALA A 565 -16.04 4.60 8.41
N VAL A 566 -16.45 3.34 8.62
CA VAL A 566 -17.86 2.89 8.59
C VAL A 566 -18.15 1.91 9.73
N PHE A 567 -19.41 1.48 9.89
CA PHE A 567 -19.79 0.51 10.92
C PHE A 567 -19.94 -0.89 10.34
N ALA A 568 -19.49 -1.90 11.10
CA ALA A 568 -19.61 -3.30 10.73
C ALA A 568 -21.08 -3.72 10.45
N PRO A 569 -21.31 -4.65 9.49
CA PRO A 569 -22.65 -5.06 9.08
C PRO A 569 -23.32 -6.01 10.09
N GLY A 570 -24.65 -5.92 10.19
CA GLY A 570 -25.46 -6.83 11.00
C GLY A 570 -25.00 -6.92 12.45
N ASP A 571 -24.74 -8.15 12.89
CA ASP A 571 -24.25 -8.50 14.23
C ASP A 571 -22.73 -8.64 14.33
N ALA A 572 -21.97 -8.20 13.31
CA ALA A 572 -20.53 -8.11 13.41
C ALA A 572 -20.09 -7.17 14.55
N ARG A 573 -18.97 -7.49 15.20
CA ARG A 573 -18.40 -6.73 16.32
C ARG A 573 -16.92 -6.51 16.09
N GLU A 574 -16.34 -5.49 16.72
CA GLU A 574 -14.89 -5.31 16.74
C GLU A 574 -14.24 -6.53 17.41
N ASP A 575 -13.18 -7.07 16.82
CA ASP A 575 -12.65 -8.39 17.15
C ASP A 575 -12.21 -8.50 18.62
N TRP A 576 -11.61 -7.44 19.16
CA TRP A 576 -11.20 -7.38 20.56
C TRP A 576 -12.39 -7.52 21.53
N THR A 577 -13.58 -7.00 21.16
CA THR A 577 -14.80 -7.14 21.97
C THR A 577 -15.31 -8.58 21.98
N ILE A 578 -15.14 -9.29 20.86
CA ILE A 578 -15.47 -10.73 20.75
C ILE A 578 -14.59 -11.53 21.69
N LEU A 579 -13.28 -11.24 21.69
CA LEU A 579 -12.29 -11.91 22.53
C LEU A 579 -12.51 -11.61 24.02
N ARG A 580 -12.83 -10.35 24.35
CA ARG A 580 -13.21 -9.95 25.71
C ARG A 580 -14.48 -10.68 26.15
N ALA A 581 -15.53 -10.70 25.34
CA ALA A 581 -16.78 -11.39 25.69
C ALA A 581 -16.58 -12.91 25.82
N LEU A 582 -15.70 -13.49 25.01
CA LEU A 582 -15.30 -14.89 25.15
C LEU A 582 -14.57 -15.14 26.48
N ALA A 583 -13.77 -14.19 26.98
CA ALA A 583 -13.13 -14.29 28.29
C ALA A 583 -14.16 -14.48 29.43
N ASP A 584 -15.24 -13.69 29.42
CA ASP A 584 -16.35 -13.83 30.37
C ASP A 584 -17.00 -15.21 30.29
N ALA A 585 -17.26 -15.71 29.08
CA ALA A 585 -17.83 -17.04 28.86
C ALA A 585 -16.91 -18.18 29.36
N LEU A 586 -15.59 -17.97 29.36
CA LEU A 586 -14.59 -18.89 29.89
C LEU A 586 -14.32 -18.71 31.41
N GLY A 587 -14.91 -17.68 32.02
CA GLY A 587 -14.70 -17.32 33.42
C GLY A 587 -13.24 -16.94 33.70
N VAL A 588 -12.63 -16.17 32.81
CA VAL A 588 -11.28 -15.61 32.96
C VAL A 588 -11.31 -14.10 32.71
N SER A 589 -10.31 -13.36 33.19
CA SER A 589 -10.19 -11.92 32.96
C SER A 589 -9.01 -11.61 32.06
N VAL A 590 -9.22 -10.73 31.09
CA VAL A 590 -8.18 -10.20 30.19
C VAL A 590 -7.58 -8.88 30.69
N GLY A 591 -8.17 -8.25 31.71
CA GLY A 591 -7.65 -7.04 32.34
C GLY A 591 -8.03 -5.71 31.66
N PHE A 592 -8.99 -5.72 30.73
CA PHE A 592 -9.52 -4.53 30.07
C PHE A 592 -11.00 -4.74 29.68
N ASP A 593 -11.80 -3.67 29.75
CA ASP A 593 -13.22 -3.63 29.39
C ASP A 593 -13.55 -2.54 28.36
N SER A 594 -12.57 -1.72 27.98
CA SER A 594 -12.69 -0.70 26.93
C SER A 594 -11.50 -0.71 25.97
N PHE A 595 -11.67 -0.10 24.80
CA PHE A 595 -10.58 0.03 23.81
C PHE A 595 -9.39 0.83 24.37
N ALA A 596 -9.65 1.89 25.14
CA ALA A 596 -8.60 2.69 25.78
C ALA A 596 -7.79 1.88 26.82
N GLU A 597 -8.46 1.04 27.61
CA GLU A 597 -7.78 0.14 28.56
C GLU A 597 -6.99 -0.96 27.84
N LEU A 598 -7.53 -1.49 26.75
CA LEU A 598 -6.83 -2.45 25.89
C LEU A 598 -5.55 -1.84 25.32
N GLN A 599 -5.63 -0.64 24.74
CA GLN A 599 -4.47 0.08 24.22
C GLN A 599 -3.46 0.39 25.33
N ALA A 600 -3.91 0.87 26.49
CA ALA A 600 -3.03 1.14 27.61
C ALA A 600 -2.29 -0.13 28.09
N ALA A 601 -2.99 -1.28 28.13
CA ALA A 601 -2.38 -2.56 28.48
C ALA A 601 -1.38 -3.04 27.41
N MET A 602 -1.71 -2.87 26.13
CA MET A 602 -0.84 -3.20 25.00
C MET A 602 0.44 -2.36 25.01
N ILE A 603 0.30 -1.03 25.13
CA ILE A 603 1.43 -0.08 25.17
C ILE A 603 2.29 -0.33 26.41
N LYS A 604 1.69 -0.68 27.56
CA LYS A 604 2.45 -1.04 28.74
C LYS A 604 3.34 -2.28 28.53
N GLU A 605 2.88 -3.25 27.75
CA GLU A 605 3.67 -4.46 27.44
C GLU A 605 4.68 -4.20 26.30
N VAL A 606 4.31 -3.40 25.31
CA VAL A 606 5.13 -3.05 24.14
C VAL A 606 5.08 -1.52 23.93
N PRO A 607 5.93 -0.74 24.61
CA PRO A 607 5.89 0.73 24.58
C PRO A 607 5.99 1.33 23.18
N ALA A 608 6.73 0.70 22.28
CA ALA A 608 6.90 1.16 20.90
C ALA A 608 5.56 1.29 20.14
N LEU A 609 4.51 0.55 20.50
CA LEU A 609 3.19 0.65 19.86
C LEU A 609 2.41 1.91 20.27
N GLY A 610 2.88 2.65 21.28
CA GLY A 610 2.22 3.86 21.79
C GLY A 610 2.62 5.16 21.08
N GLU A 611 3.56 5.11 20.14
CA GLU A 611 4.02 6.27 19.38
C GLU A 611 4.03 5.96 17.88
N GLU A 612 3.44 6.84 17.07
CA GLU A 612 3.50 6.73 15.60
C GLU A 612 4.93 7.01 15.12
N GLY A 613 5.50 6.12 14.30
CA GLY A 613 6.88 6.23 13.85
C GLY A 613 7.65 4.91 13.86
N LEU A 614 8.96 4.97 13.63
CA LEU A 614 9.83 3.80 13.57
C LEU A 614 10.12 3.27 14.97
N ALA A 615 9.87 1.98 15.18
CA ALA A 615 10.31 1.27 16.38
C ALA A 615 11.82 0.97 16.30
N ASP A 616 12.54 1.15 17.42
CA ASP A 616 13.94 0.75 17.54
C ASP A 616 14.04 -0.70 18.05
N TYR A 617 14.61 -1.56 17.21
CA TYR A 617 14.85 -2.98 17.53
C TYR A 617 16.30 -3.29 17.91
N GLY A 618 17.15 -2.27 18.01
CA GLY A 618 18.56 -2.39 18.33
C GLY A 618 19.41 -2.92 17.16
N ALA A 619 20.59 -3.45 17.50
CA ALA A 619 21.55 -3.89 16.52
C ALA A 619 21.16 -5.22 15.84
N LEU A 620 21.52 -5.33 14.57
CA LEU A 620 21.44 -6.58 13.82
C LEU A 620 22.32 -7.66 14.51
N PRO A 621 21.81 -8.88 14.74
CA PRO A 621 22.60 -9.94 15.35
C PRO A 621 23.61 -10.51 14.37
N ALA A 622 24.73 -11.01 14.89
CA ALA A 622 25.70 -11.75 14.08
C ALA A 622 25.12 -13.07 13.56
N ALA A 623 25.57 -13.50 12.37
CA ALA A 623 25.16 -14.78 11.82
C ALA A 623 25.64 -15.97 12.70
N PRO A 624 24.81 -17.00 12.91
CA PRO A 624 25.25 -18.24 13.52
C PRO A 624 26.41 -18.89 12.73
N ALA A 625 27.38 -19.46 13.43
CA ALA A 625 28.52 -20.12 12.80
C ALA A 625 28.08 -21.26 11.88
N GLY A 626 28.52 -21.22 10.62
CA GLY A 626 28.19 -22.25 9.62
C GLY A 626 26.79 -22.14 9.03
N ALA A 627 26.10 -21.01 9.19
CA ALA A 627 24.81 -20.76 8.56
C ALA A 627 24.90 -20.92 7.03
N LYS A 628 24.11 -21.84 6.49
CA LYS A 628 24.00 -22.13 5.06
C LYS A 628 22.53 -22.31 4.70
N ALA A 629 22.20 -21.97 3.46
CA ALA A 629 20.91 -22.25 2.86
C ALA A 629 21.13 -23.01 1.57
N GLU A 630 20.30 -24.00 1.33
CA GLU A 630 20.34 -24.85 0.14
C GLU A 630 18.92 -25.03 -0.39
N GLY A 631 18.83 -25.38 -1.67
CA GLY A 631 17.56 -25.67 -2.31
C GLY A 631 17.09 -24.55 -3.24
N VAL A 632 16.25 -24.97 -4.19
CA VAL A 632 15.79 -24.11 -5.28
C VAL A 632 14.47 -23.44 -4.88
N ILE A 633 14.40 -22.13 -5.07
CA ILE A 633 13.14 -21.39 -5.02
C ILE A 633 12.41 -21.65 -6.34
N GLU A 634 11.29 -22.36 -6.28
CA GLU A 634 10.48 -22.70 -7.45
C GLU A 634 9.41 -21.65 -7.76
N ALA A 635 8.88 -21.01 -6.72
CA ALA A 635 7.81 -20.03 -6.84
C ALA A 635 7.85 -19.02 -5.68
N TYR A 636 7.19 -17.87 -5.90
CA TYR A 636 7.00 -16.82 -4.90
C TYR A 636 5.68 -17.02 -4.11
N PRO A 637 5.54 -16.41 -2.91
CA PRO A 637 4.34 -16.55 -2.09
C PRO A 637 3.07 -16.01 -2.77
N ILE A 638 3.21 -14.93 -3.54
CA ILE A 638 2.11 -14.29 -4.25
C ILE A 638 2.03 -14.86 -5.67
N LYS A 639 0.95 -15.57 -5.97
CA LYS A 639 0.67 -16.16 -7.30
C LYS A 639 -0.20 -15.26 -8.19
N ASP A 640 -1.01 -14.42 -7.56
CA ASP A 640 -1.91 -13.49 -8.21
C ASP A 640 -1.92 -12.22 -7.35
N PHE A 641 -1.45 -11.11 -7.93
CA PHE A 641 -1.36 -9.83 -7.25
C PHE A 641 -2.74 -9.29 -6.81
N TYR A 642 -3.79 -9.55 -7.58
CA TYR A 642 -5.14 -9.02 -7.35
C TYR A 642 -5.95 -9.87 -6.37
N LEU A 643 -5.61 -11.15 -6.14
CA LEU A 643 -6.41 -12.09 -5.33
C LEU A 643 -5.71 -12.59 -4.04
N THR A 644 -4.91 -11.73 -3.41
CA THR A 644 -4.03 -12.14 -2.29
C THR A 644 -4.73 -12.31 -0.94
N ASN A 645 -5.88 -11.65 -0.73
CA ASN A 645 -6.56 -11.64 0.57
C ASN A 645 -8.09 -11.80 0.42
N PRO A 646 -8.83 -12.10 1.50
CA PRO A 646 -10.28 -12.32 1.43
C PRO A 646 -11.10 -11.15 0.89
N ILE A 647 -10.67 -9.91 1.16
CA ILE A 647 -11.36 -8.71 0.66
C ILE A 647 -11.21 -8.64 -0.86
N ALA A 648 -9.97 -8.77 -1.35
CA ALA A 648 -9.66 -8.75 -2.76
C ALA A 648 -10.29 -9.93 -3.52
N ARG A 649 -10.39 -11.12 -2.91
CA ARG A 649 -11.10 -12.26 -3.51
C ARG A 649 -12.62 -12.09 -3.56
N ALA A 650 -13.20 -11.29 -2.66
CA ALA A 650 -14.61 -10.94 -2.68
C ALA A 650 -14.95 -9.80 -3.65
N SER A 651 -13.95 -8.99 -4.03
CA SER A 651 -14.07 -7.88 -4.97
C SER A 651 -14.34 -8.37 -6.40
N ALA A 652 -15.35 -7.80 -7.05
CA ALA A 652 -15.62 -8.09 -8.46
C ALA A 652 -14.57 -7.42 -9.36
N VAL A 653 -14.11 -6.22 -8.96
CA VAL A 653 -13.09 -5.45 -9.68
C VAL A 653 -11.77 -6.22 -9.72
N MET A 654 -11.33 -6.79 -8.59
CA MET A 654 -10.08 -7.56 -8.51
C MET A 654 -10.17 -8.89 -9.26
N GLN A 655 -11.33 -9.54 -9.26
CA GLN A 655 -11.58 -10.73 -10.09
C GLN A 655 -11.44 -10.39 -11.58
N GLN A 656 -12.02 -9.27 -12.03
CA GLN A 656 -11.86 -8.79 -13.40
C GLN A 656 -10.40 -8.45 -13.72
N CYS A 657 -9.68 -7.78 -12.81
CA CYS A 657 -8.25 -7.48 -13.00
C CYS A 657 -7.39 -8.76 -13.13
N SER A 658 -7.63 -9.76 -12.29
CA SER A 658 -6.97 -11.06 -12.39
C SER A 658 -7.24 -11.72 -13.75
N ALA A 659 -8.51 -11.82 -14.15
CA ALA A 659 -8.90 -12.44 -15.41
C ALA A 659 -8.30 -11.72 -16.63
N GLU A 660 -8.46 -10.39 -16.71
CA GLU A 660 -8.10 -9.62 -17.90
C GLU A 660 -6.61 -9.25 -17.96
N LEU A 661 -6.03 -8.81 -16.83
CA LEU A 661 -4.67 -8.26 -16.81
C LEU A 661 -3.61 -9.35 -16.60
N LEU A 662 -3.90 -10.40 -15.82
CA LEU A 662 -2.95 -11.49 -15.55
C LEU A 662 -3.19 -12.74 -16.42
N HIS A 663 -4.45 -13.13 -16.61
CA HIS A 663 -4.78 -14.38 -17.33
C HIS A 663 -5.12 -14.16 -18.81
N GLY A 664 -5.35 -12.91 -19.23
CA GLY A 664 -5.63 -12.57 -20.62
C GLY A 664 -7.00 -13.03 -21.11
N ASP A 665 -7.94 -13.26 -20.19
CA ASP A 665 -9.32 -13.61 -20.52
C ASP A 665 -9.99 -12.38 -21.17
N GLU A 666 -10.54 -12.56 -22.38
CA GLU A 666 -11.40 -11.55 -23.01
C GLU A 666 -12.75 -11.49 -22.27
N LEU A 667 -12.85 -10.59 -21.30
CA LEU A 667 -14.15 -10.19 -20.79
C LEU A 667 -14.80 -9.30 -21.85
N LYS A 668 -15.68 -9.90 -22.65
CA LYS A 668 -16.59 -9.16 -23.54
C LYS A 668 -17.35 -8.17 -22.68
N GLU A 669 -17.09 -6.88 -22.88
CA GLU A 669 -17.95 -5.81 -22.37
C GLU A 669 -19.39 -6.20 -22.71
N ALA A 670 -20.24 -6.35 -21.69
CA ALA A 670 -21.67 -6.27 -21.91
C ALA A 670 -21.89 -4.86 -22.47
N ALA A 671 -22.23 -4.78 -23.76
CA ALA A 671 -22.55 -3.52 -24.40
C ALA A 671 -23.60 -2.79 -23.57
N GLU A 672 -23.23 -1.63 -23.01
CA GLU A 672 -24.20 -0.67 -22.44
C GLU A 672 -24.98 0.02 -23.55
#